data_AF-A0A926Z611-F1
#
_entry.id   AF-A0A926Z611-F1
#
_cell.length_a   1.000
_cell.length_b   1.000
_cell.length_c   1.000
_cell.angle_alpha   90.00
_cell.angle_beta   90.00
_cell.angle_gamma   90.00
#
_symmetry.space_group_name_H-M   'P 1'
#
loop_
_entity.id
_entity.type
_entity.pdbx_description
1 polymer ?
#
loop_
_entity_poly.entity_id
_entity_poly.type
_entity_poly.pdbx_seq_one_letter_code
_entity_poly.pdbx_strand_id
1 'polypeptide(L)'
;MKTPPFLLGIAVLFWGWQTGLWILAIPMAIILVASRWVNYRWDFSETDFLKVANLSFVILLCLFIYLYNSNRSFYLIYTLLQWLPIAVFPLITVQVYSVNGGINVKTMFLLFDDAKTGETTNRYHINVTYPYIFVCIIGASNANTEDIGFYLGMFIITAIALSSVRSKRYSLIIWLCFMLTAGGVGFLGQMALNQLHQQLEDQVVSWLSNNLGQGIDVSTKQTSIGELGKLKLSNEIIFRVDYPQGKYPNLLLKEAAYNKYQSSIWVATKANFTPLKPEINKSSWLLENQQLSSLSNNSLMTIYSNLQQGKGVLRLPTGSYAIDNLPVTKLEKSQYGTFKVEAKLNDIAYQVKFNNNLSLESPPTKEDLEISKKELPAIEKIVSELDIKGKSSQEILKTTKQFFATKFNYSLKLTGKQQELTPLATFLLETRAGHCEYFASATTLILRKLGIPARYAVGYSVHEFSNLEKKYIVRSRNAHAWTLVYIDNKWQALDTTPPSWITIENSNFSPLSFIGDYWSFITFTISEWLKILVNSQAFKYGWWLIFPLLFLRVWLSGNKSNVKRLKIQQAGKNLIIDNIKIENHYFELIEKALNDLGFVRYPYESCKQWMLRLKQEMPVCDLIDDLETFIELYYRDRFDPQGINDDERDQLQSSLELWLKTYSRVK
;
A
#
# COMPACT_ATOMS: atom_id res chain seq x y z
N MET A 1 15.99 21.33 19.80
CA MET A 1 14.68 22.02 19.95
C MET A 1 13.80 21.23 20.90
N LYS A 2 13.15 21.87 21.88
CA LYS A 2 12.18 21.21 22.78
C LYS A 2 10.80 21.28 22.14
N THR A 3 10.11 20.15 22.08
CA THR A 3 8.80 20.07 21.44
C THR A 3 7.72 20.71 22.32
N PRO A 4 6.71 21.36 21.72
CA PRO A 4 5.61 21.94 22.46
C PRO A 4 4.92 20.91 23.37
N PRO A 5 4.42 21.36 24.54
CA PRO A 5 3.67 20.49 25.42
C PRO A 5 2.47 19.87 24.65
N PHE A 6 2.25 18.57 24.86
CA PHE A 6 1.13 17.79 24.31
C PHE A 6 1.08 17.59 22.78
N LEU A 7 1.92 18.27 21.98
CA LEU A 7 1.90 18.15 20.51
C LEU A 7 2.09 16.71 20.02
N LEU A 8 2.97 15.95 20.67
CA LEU A 8 3.15 14.51 20.41
C LEU A 8 1.87 13.71 20.61
N GLY A 9 1.15 13.97 21.71
CA GLY A 9 -0.11 13.29 22.00
C GLY A 9 -1.20 13.69 21.00
N ILE A 10 -1.28 14.97 20.65
CA ILE A 10 -2.23 15.49 19.65
C ILE A 10 -1.98 14.84 18.29
N ALA A 11 -0.72 14.71 17.85
CA ALA A 11 -0.38 14.08 16.58
C ALA A 11 -0.77 12.59 16.54
N VAL A 12 -0.55 11.85 17.64
CA VAL A 12 -0.97 10.44 17.75
C VAL A 12 -2.49 10.30 17.79
N LEU A 13 -3.19 11.17 18.50
CA LEU A 13 -4.66 11.17 18.52
C LEU A 13 -5.25 11.53 17.15
N PHE A 14 -4.64 12.47 16.42
CA PHE A 14 -5.04 12.80 15.05
C PHE A 14 -4.85 11.61 14.11
N TRP A 15 -3.72 10.90 14.20
CA TRP A 15 -3.51 9.64 13.48
C TRP A 15 -4.56 8.59 13.84
N GLY A 16 -4.86 8.39 15.13
CA GLY A 16 -5.90 7.46 15.59
C GLY A 16 -7.31 7.81 15.11
N TRP A 17 -7.64 9.10 15.08
CA TRP A 17 -8.91 9.59 14.58
C TRP A 17 -9.09 9.31 13.10
N GLN A 18 -8.10 9.68 12.29
CA GLN A 18 -8.14 9.50 10.84
C GLN A 18 -8.16 8.00 10.50
N THR A 19 -7.26 7.20 11.09
CA THR A 19 -7.15 5.77 10.78
C THR A 19 -8.20 4.88 11.45
N GLY A 20 -9.02 5.42 12.37
CA GLY A 20 -9.96 4.65 13.19
C GLY A 20 -9.31 3.79 14.28
N LEU A 21 -7.98 3.85 14.46
CA LEU A 21 -7.20 3.04 15.40
C LEU A 21 -7.18 3.63 16.82
N TRP A 22 -8.34 4.05 17.34
CA TRP A 22 -8.48 4.65 18.67
C TRP A 22 -7.92 3.79 19.80
N ILE A 23 -8.11 2.47 19.69
CA ILE A 23 -7.66 1.48 20.68
C ILE A 23 -6.15 1.54 20.87
N LEU A 24 -5.38 1.90 19.83
CA LEU A 24 -3.93 2.02 19.88
C LEU A 24 -3.49 3.45 20.17
N ALA A 25 -4.13 4.43 19.52
CA ALA A 25 -3.75 5.83 19.64
C ALA A 25 -3.96 6.41 21.05
N ILE A 26 -5.05 6.06 21.73
CA ILE A 26 -5.33 6.58 23.08
C ILE A 26 -4.25 6.14 24.08
N PRO A 27 -3.92 4.84 24.23
CA PRO A 27 -2.82 4.40 25.09
C PRO A 27 -1.47 5.01 24.71
N MET A 28 -1.14 5.07 23.41
CA MET A 28 0.12 5.65 22.93
C MET A 28 0.23 7.14 23.30
N ALA A 29 -0.85 7.91 23.12
CA ALA A 29 -0.89 9.32 23.49
C ALA A 29 -0.75 9.51 25.01
N ILE A 30 -1.43 8.69 25.82
CA ILE A 30 -1.32 8.72 27.28
C ILE A 30 0.14 8.47 27.71
N ILE A 31 0.80 7.45 27.16
CA ILE A 31 2.20 7.11 27.50
C ILE A 31 3.16 8.27 27.18
N LEU A 32 2.99 8.90 26.02
CA LEU A 32 3.85 10.02 25.61
C LEU A 32 3.59 11.28 26.43
N VAL A 33 2.34 11.56 26.77
CA VAL A 33 1.96 12.73 27.59
C VAL A 33 2.39 12.53 29.05
N ALA A 34 2.22 11.32 29.60
CA ALA A 34 2.58 10.98 30.96
C ALA A 34 4.06 11.24 31.29
N SER A 35 4.93 11.16 30.30
CA SER A 35 6.36 11.49 30.43
C SER A 35 6.64 12.89 30.98
N ARG A 36 5.66 13.81 30.93
CA ARG A 36 5.79 15.17 31.47
C ARG A 36 5.40 15.24 32.94
N TRP A 37 4.53 14.36 33.41
CA TRP A 37 4.10 14.28 34.81
C TRP A 37 4.95 13.29 35.61
N VAL A 38 5.58 12.34 34.94
CA VAL A 38 6.49 11.37 35.55
C VAL A 38 7.88 11.98 35.71
N ASN A 39 8.33 12.12 36.96
CA ASN A 39 9.66 12.65 37.30
C ASN A 39 10.79 11.61 37.20
N TYR A 40 10.47 10.37 36.83
CA TYR A 40 11.45 9.30 36.63
C TYR A 40 12.03 9.38 35.22
N ARG A 41 13.35 9.54 35.12
CA ARG A 41 14.09 9.40 33.85
C ARG A 41 15.06 8.24 33.92
N TRP A 42 15.26 7.61 32.77
CA TRP A 42 16.07 6.41 32.63
C TRP A 42 17.35 6.77 31.88
N ASP A 43 18.49 6.37 32.43
CA ASP A 43 19.78 6.54 31.77
C ASP A 43 20.03 5.35 30.83
N PHE A 44 19.62 5.50 29.57
CA PHE A 44 19.78 4.48 28.53
C PHE A 44 21.16 4.60 27.88
N SER A 45 21.90 3.49 27.80
CA SER A 45 23.14 3.41 27.04
C SER A 45 22.87 3.47 25.53
N GLU A 46 23.89 3.82 24.73
CA GLU A 46 23.79 3.77 23.27
C GLU A 46 23.42 2.37 22.74
N THR A 47 23.88 1.32 23.41
CA THR A 47 23.53 -0.07 23.09
C THR A 47 22.06 -0.39 23.35
N ASP A 48 21.43 0.25 24.33
CA ASP A 48 20.00 0.07 24.60
C ASP A 48 19.13 0.81 23.56
N PHE A 49 19.58 1.97 23.07
CA PHE A 49 18.95 2.64 21.92
C PHE A 49 19.01 1.79 20.64
N LEU A 50 20.16 1.17 20.35
CA LEU A 50 20.33 0.29 19.19
C LEU A 50 19.37 -0.92 19.24
N LYS A 51 19.19 -1.54 20.41
CA LYS A 51 18.23 -2.65 20.59
C LYS A 51 16.79 -2.23 20.32
N VAL A 52 16.40 -1.04 20.77
CA VAL A 52 15.05 -0.49 20.57
C VAL A 52 14.83 -0.12 19.11
N ALA A 53 15.85 0.43 18.44
CA ALA A 53 15.80 0.68 16.99
C ALA A 53 15.64 -0.64 16.21
N ASN A 54 16.36 -1.70 16.59
CA ASN A 54 16.21 -3.03 16.00
C ASN A 54 14.82 -3.61 16.22
N LEU A 55 14.21 -3.41 17.41
CA LEU A 55 12.83 -3.81 17.67
C LEU A 55 11.86 -3.11 16.72
N SER A 56 11.98 -1.78 16.56
CA SER A 56 11.17 -1.01 15.62
C SER A 56 11.33 -1.50 14.17
N PHE A 57 12.56 -1.86 13.76
CA PHE A 57 12.84 -2.42 12.44
C PHE A 57 12.22 -3.81 12.26
N VAL A 58 12.33 -4.69 13.25
CA VAL A 58 11.71 -6.03 13.22
C VAL A 58 10.19 -5.92 13.14
N ILE A 59 9.57 -5.02 13.91
CA ILE A 59 8.14 -4.75 13.83
C ILE A 59 7.75 -4.30 12.41
N LEU A 60 8.51 -3.37 11.82
CA LEU A 60 8.28 -2.90 10.45
C LEU A 60 8.46 -4.04 9.43
N LEU A 61 9.49 -4.88 9.57
CA LEU A 61 9.76 -6.01 8.68
C LEU A 61 8.67 -7.08 8.77
N CYS A 62 8.22 -7.41 9.98
CA CYS A 62 7.10 -8.33 10.19
C CYS A 62 5.80 -7.78 9.60
N LEU A 63 5.52 -6.49 9.78
CA LEU A 63 4.38 -5.82 9.15
C LEU A 63 4.49 -5.84 7.63
N PHE A 64 5.67 -5.55 7.07
CA PHE A 64 5.91 -5.61 5.63
C PHE A 64 5.69 -7.02 5.08
N ILE A 65 6.28 -8.05 5.69
CA ILE A 65 6.10 -9.44 5.27
C ILE A 65 4.62 -9.84 5.38
N TYR A 66 3.95 -9.50 6.48
CA TYR A 66 2.52 -9.77 6.65
C TYR A 66 1.68 -9.11 5.56
N LEU A 67 1.89 -7.81 5.31
CA LEU A 67 1.15 -7.04 4.31
C LEU A 67 1.47 -7.50 2.89
N TYR A 68 2.72 -7.85 2.59
CA TYR A 68 3.15 -8.43 1.32
C TYR A 68 2.45 -9.75 1.01
N ASN A 69 2.26 -10.58 2.03
CA ASN A 69 1.58 -11.85 1.89
C ASN A 69 0.06 -11.71 1.88
N SER A 70 -0.50 -10.76 2.62
CA SER A 70 -1.95 -10.56 2.75
C SER A 70 -2.56 -9.71 1.63
N ASN A 71 -1.83 -8.73 1.10
CA ASN A 71 -2.28 -7.79 0.08
C ASN A 71 -1.26 -7.77 -1.06
N ARG A 72 -1.40 -8.67 -2.04
CA ARG A 72 -0.63 -8.64 -3.30
C ARG A 72 -1.09 -7.51 -4.25
N SER A 73 -1.39 -6.34 -3.70
CA SER A 73 -1.98 -5.20 -4.40
C SER A 73 -1.07 -3.98 -4.32
N PHE A 74 -1.23 -3.04 -5.25
CA PHE A 74 -0.56 -1.73 -5.28
C PHE A 74 -0.77 -0.91 -3.98
N TYR A 75 -1.73 -1.29 -3.12
CA TYR A 75 -2.02 -0.63 -1.83
C TYR A 75 -1.12 -1.04 -0.65
N LEU A 76 -0.11 -1.90 -0.88
CA LEU A 76 0.82 -2.34 0.17
C LEU A 76 1.55 -1.16 0.83
N ILE A 77 2.08 -0.24 0.02
CA ILE A 77 2.85 0.91 0.50
C ILE A 77 1.96 1.82 1.36
N TYR A 78 0.74 2.09 0.89
CA TYR A 78 -0.25 2.89 1.59
C TYR A 78 -0.64 2.30 2.96
N THR A 79 -0.89 0.99 3.00
CA THR A 79 -1.18 0.29 4.25
C THR A 79 0.03 0.29 5.17
N LEU A 80 1.24 0.07 4.65
CA LEU A 80 2.47 0.12 5.45
C LEU A 80 2.68 1.50 6.11
N LEU A 81 2.44 2.58 5.35
CA LEU A 81 2.53 3.95 5.86
C LEU A 81 1.55 4.20 7.03
N GLN A 82 0.34 3.64 6.97
CA GLN A 82 -0.65 3.73 8.05
C GLN A 82 -0.15 3.15 9.39
N TRP A 83 0.61 2.06 9.35
CA TRP A 83 1.13 1.36 10.53
C TRP A 83 2.49 1.89 11.01
N LEU A 84 3.12 2.80 10.26
CA LEU A 84 4.43 3.36 10.57
C LEU A 84 4.52 4.01 11.97
N PRO A 85 3.50 4.76 12.47
CA PRO A 85 3.56 5.33 13.82
C PRO A 85 3.70 4.28 14.92
N ILE A 86 3.09 3.10 14.75
CA ILE A 86 3.20 2.01 15.72
C ILE A 86 4.61 1.40 15.68
N ALA A 87 5.17 1.22 14.48
CA ALA A 87 6.51 0.67 14.32
C ALA A 87 7.59 1.57 14.95
N VAL A 88 7.43 2.89 14.86
CA VAL A 88 8.40 3.88 15.39
C VAL A 88 8.14 4.24 16.87
N PHE A 89 6.97 3.92 17.42
CA PHE A 89 6.57 4.26 18.79
C PHE A 89 7.56 3.85 19.90
N PRO A 90 8.17 2.65 19.88
CA PRO A 90 9.14 2.26 20.91
C PRO A 90 10.33 3.22 21.00
N LEU A 91 10.83 3.67 19.84
CA LEU A 91 11.98 4.57 19.73
C LEU A 91 11.69 5.94 20.37
N ILE A 92 10.49 6.48 20.13
CA ILE A 92 10.06 7.78 20.68
C ILE A 92 9.82 7.69 22.17
N THR A 93 9.23 6.59 22.63
CA THR A 93 9.02 6.35 24.07
C THR A 93 10.35 6.38 24.80
N VAL A 94 11.37 5.68 24.30
CA VAL A 94 12.70 5.67 24.92
C VAL A 94 13.35 7.06 24.91
N GLN A 95 13.29 7.81 23.80
CA GLN A 95 13.81 9.18 23.77
C GLN A 95 13.13 10.08 24.80
N VAL A 96 11.81 9.98 24.90
CA VAL A 96 11.00 10.82 25.78
C VAL A 96 11.25 10.49 27.26
N TYR A 97 11.49 9.24 27.63
CA TYR A 97 11.83 8.85 29.01
C TYR A 97 13.34 8.85 29.34
N SER A 98 14.19 9.11 28.34
CA SER A 98 15.65 9.21 28.49
C SER A 98 16.08 10.53 29.15
N VAL A 99 17.23 10.48 29.84
CA VAL A 99 17.94 11.66 30.36
C VAL A 99 18.51 12.54 29.23
N ASN A 100 18.99 11.93 28.13
CA ASN A 100 19.78 12.62 27.09
C ASN A 100 18.96 13.31 25.99
N GLY A 101 17.63 13.19 25.99
CA GLY A 101 16.71 14.01 25.17
C GLY A 101 16.84 13.95 23.64
N GLY A 102 17.81 13.20 23.10
CA GLY A 102 18.05 13.04 21.66
C GLY A 102 18.83 11.75 21.35
N ILE A 103 18.64 11.23 20.14
CA ILE A 103 19.21 9.96 19.67
C ILE A 103 20.45 10.23 18.83
N ASN A 104 21.51 9.45 19.02
CA ASN A 104 22.72 9.51 18.20
C ASN A 104 22.44 8.91 16.80
N VAL A 105 22.53 9.72 15.75
CA VAL A 105 22.14 9.33 14.37
C VAL A 105 22.97 8.16 13.83
N LYS A 106 24.25 8.03 14.20
CA LYS A 106 25.10 6.91 13.77
C LYS A 106 24.55 5.56 14.21
N THR A 107 23.83 5.51 15.35
CA THR A 107 23.22 4.28 15.87
C THR A 107 21.94 3.86 15.14
N MET A 108 21.38 4.70 14.26
CA MET A 108 20.13 4.39 13.54
C MET A 108 20.33 3.66 12.20
N PHE A 109 21.54 3.67 11.63
CA PHE A 109 21.83 3.03 10.34
C PHE A 109 22.64 1.75 10.55
N LEU A 110 22.00 0.60 10.34
CA LEU A 110 22.53 -0.76 10.47
C LEU A 110 23.79 -1.08 9.63
N LEU A 111 24.26 -0.16 8.78
CA LEU A 111 25.32 -0.39 7.78
C LEU A 111 26.66 0.28 8.11
N PHE A 112 26.75 1.04 9.20
CA PHE A 112 28.01 1.68 9.61
C PHE A 112 28.50 1.11 10.94
N ASP A 113 29.10 -0.09 10.84
CA ASP A 113 29.78 -0.74 11.96
C ASP A 113 31.23 -0.22 12.05
N ASP A 114 31.40 1.03 12.49
CA ASP A 114 32.72 1.56 12.87
C ASP A 114 32.95 1.36 14.37
N ALA A 115 32.87 0.11 14.82
CA ALA A 115 33.25 -0.27 16.19
C ALA A 115 34.78 -0.35 16.41
N LYS A 116 35.60 0.20 15.50
CA LYS A 116 37.08 0.08 15.56
C LYS A 116 37.87 1.37 15.69
N THR A 117 37.27 2.54 15.59
CA THR A 117 38.01 3.81 15.76
C THR A 117 37.63 4.43 17.11
N GLY A 118 38.55 4.32 18.07
CA GLY A 118 38.43 4.88 19.43
C GLY A 118 38.51 6.40 19.47
N GLU A 119 37.77 7.10 18.61
CA GLU A 119 37.61 8.54 18.67
C GLU A 119 36.32 8.88 19.43
N THR A 120 36.47 9.65 20.51
CA THR A 120 35.38 10.26 21.28
C THR A 120 34.64 11.28 20.41
N THR A 121 33.75 10.80 19.54
CA THR A 121 33.01 11.66 18.61
C THR A 121 31.86 12.36 19.33
N ASN A 122 32.08 13.63 19.65
CA ASN A 122 31.04 14.52 20.13
C ASN A 122 29.97 14.72 19.03
N ARG A 123 28.80 14.10 19.26
CA ARG A 123 27.45 14.72 19.21
C ARG A 123 26.86 15.08 17.83
N TYR A 124 26.14 14.12 17.25
CA TYR A 124 24.94 14.39 16.44
C TYR A 124 23.71 13.78 17.13
N HIS A 125 23.26 14.40 18.23
CA HIS A 125 21.99 14.04 18.86
C HIS A 125 20.85 14.77 18.15
N ILE A 126 20.03 14.02 17.41
CA ILE A 126 18.81 14.56 16.79
C ILE A 126 17.61 14.27 17.69
N ASN A 127 16.73 15.26 17.82
CA ASN A 127 15.43 15.06 18.43
C ASN A 127 14.47 14.47 17.38
N VAL A 128 14.14 13.18 17.50
CA VAL A 128 13.26 12.47 16.57
C VAL A 128 11.76 12.75 16.77
N THR A 129 11.41 13.65 17.69
CA THR A 129 10.00 13.99 17.97
C THR A 129 9.29 14.64 16.79
N TYR A 130 9.93 15.59 16.09
CA TYR A 130 9.33 16.24 14.91
C TYR A 130 9.22 15.27 13.73
N PRO A 131 10.26 14.46 13.41
CA PRO A 131 10.12 13.34 12.46
C PRO A 131 8.95 12.40 12.78
N TYR A 132 8.73 12.08 14.06
CA TYR A 132 7.60 11.22 14.44
C TYR A 132 6.23 11.88 14.27
N ILE A 133 6.11 13.18 14.52
CA ILE A 133 4.88 13.94 14.21
C ILE A 133 4.59 13.87 12.70
N PHE A 134 5.62 14.01 11.86
CA PHE A 134 5.50 13.86 10.42
C PHE A 134 5.08 12.45 10.01
N VAL A 135 5.65 11.42 10.63
CA VAL A 135 5.24 10.01 10.47
C VAL A 135 3.76 9.81 10.85
N CYS A 136 3.26 10.45 11.91
CA CYS A 136 1.85 10.40 12.29
C CYS A 136 0.94 11.07 11.23
N ILE A 137 1.35 12.20 10.67
CA ILE A 137 0.60 12.90 9.60
C ILE A 137 0.56 12.05 8.32
N ILE A 138 1.69 11.45 7.91
CA ILE A 138 1.74 10.54 6.76
C ILE A 138 0.90 9.29 7.02
N GLY A 139 1.01 8.69 8.22
CA GLY A 139 0.19 7.54 8.57
C GLY A 139 -1.31 7.86 8.57
N ALA A 140 -1.67 9.10 8.89
CA ALA A 140 -3.06 9.59 8.85
C ALA A 140 -3.56 9.84 7.43
N SER A 141 -2.69 10.14 6.45
CA SER A 141 -3.11 10.48 5.08
C SER A 141 -3.68 9.30 4.30
N ASN A 142 -3.48 8.07 4.77
CA ASN A 142 -4.05 6.87 4.15
C ASN A 142 -5.52 6.63 4.52
N ALA A 143 -6.03 7.30 5.56
CA ALA A 143 -7.42 7.20 5.91
C ALA A 143 -8.27 7.91 4.86
N ASN A 144 -8.82 7.13 3.94
CA ASN A 144 -9.62 7.58 2.80
C ASN A 144 -11.00 8.10 3.24
N THR A 145 -11.02 9.17 4.05
CA THR A 145 -12.20 10.00 4.28
C THR A 145 -11.98 11.30 3.51
N GLU A 146 -12.75 11.50 2.44
CA GLU A 146 -12.81 12.75 1.67
C GLU A 146 -13.45 13.87 2.50
N ASP A 147 -12.84 14.22 3.63
CA ASP A 147 -13.32 15.25 4.54
C ASP A 147 -12.25 16.34 4.74
N ILE A 148 -12.73 17.58 4.82
CA ILE A 148 -11.93 18.78 5.09
C ILE A 148 -11.21 18.65 6.45
N GLY A 149 -11.73 17.80 7.35
CA GLY A 149 -11.17 17.50 8.66
C GLY A 149 -9.68 17.07 8.65
N PHE A 150 -9.22 16.33 7.63
CA PHE A 150 -7.80 15.94 7.53
C PHE A 150 -6.90 17.17 7.31
N TYR A 151 -7.26 18.02 6.35
CA TYR A 151 -6.50 19.22 6.03
C TYR A 151 -6.45 20.18 7.22
N LEU A 152 -7.59 20.39 7.89
CA LEU A 152 -7.66 21.23 9.09
C LEU A 152 -6.80 20.68 10.23
N GLY A 153 -6.84 19.38 10.49
CA GLY A 153 -6.02 18.77 11.55
C GLY A 153 -4.52 18.84 11.26
N MET A 154 -4.10 18.53 10.03
CA MET A 154 -2.70 18.68 9.60
C MET A 154 -2.23 20.14 9.69
N PHE A 155 -3.08 21.09 9.27
CA PHE A 155 -2.80 22.52 9.37
C PHE A 155 -2.63 22.97 10.81
N ILE A 156 -3.53 22.58 11.73
CA ILE A 156 -3.45 22.92 13.15
C ILE A 156 -2.19 22.33 13.79
N ILE A 157 -1.88 21.06 13.55
CA ILE A 157 -0.69 20.40 14.11
C ILE A 157 0.59 21.10 13.61
N THR A 158 0.64 21.42 12.32
CA THR A 158 1.77 22.12 11.71
C THR A 158 1.89 23.55 12.23
N ALA A 159 0.78 24.26 12.42
CA ALA A 159 0.75 25.59 13.03
C ALA A 159 1.28 25.57 14.47
N ILE A 160 0.85 24.60 15.30
CA ILE A 160 1.35 24.44 16.67
C ILE A 160 2.85 24.10 16.65
N ALA A 161 3.30 23.23 15.74
CA ALA A 161 4.72 22.90 15.58
C ALA A 161 5.56 24.14 15.22
N LEU A 162 5.13 24.93 14.23
CA LEU A 162 5.82 26.13 13.77
C LEU A 162 5.75 27.29 14.77
N SER A 163 4.70 27.36 15.60
CA SER A 163 4.59 28.37 16.67
C SER A 163 5.76 28.30 17.65
N SER A 164 6.36 27.12 17.82
CA SER A 164 7.52 26.88 18.69
C SER A 164 8.83 27.41 18.15
N VAL A 165 8.90 27.63 16.83
CA VAL A 165 10.08 28.15 16.11
C VAL A 165 9.88 29.62 15.71
N ARG A 166 8.68 30.17 15.93
CA ARG A 166 8.31 31.54 15.59
C ARG A 166 9.25 32.55 16.22
N SER A 167 9.78 33.46 15.41
CA SER A 167 10.54 34.61 15.89
C SER A 167 9.67 35.53 16.76
N LYS A 168 10.17 35.89 17.94
CA LYS A 168 9.50 36.83 18.86
C LYS A 168 9.44 38.27 18.32
N ARG A 169 10.16 38.57 17.24
CA ARG A 169 10.21 39.91 16.61
C ARG A 169 8.88 40.33 16.00
N TYR A 170 8.08 39.38 15.51
CA TYR A 170 6.80 39.65 14.85
C TYR A 170 5.61 39.38 15.78
N SER A 171 4.54 40.18 15.65
CA SER A 171 3.34 40.00 16.45
C SER A 171 2.65 38.65 16.16
N LEU A 172 1.90 38.15 17.14
CA LEU A 172 1.15 36.89 16.98
C LEU A 172 0.13 36.99 15.85
N ILE A 173 -0.49 38.17 15.69
CA ILE A 173 -1.53 38.44 14.69
C ILE A 173 -0.95 38.34 13.28
N ILE A 174 0.21 38.95 13.03
CA ILE A 174 0.88 38.89 11.72
C ILE A 174 1.21 37.43 11.37
N TRP A 175 1.73 36.67 12.33
CA TRP A 175 2.04 35.25 12.11
C TRP A 175 0.79 34.41 11.82
N LEU A 176 -0.32 34.65 12.52
CA LEU A 176 -1.60 33.98 12.26
C LEU A 176 -2.14 34.32 10.85
N CYS A 177 -2.06 35.59 10.43
CA CYS A 177 -2.45 35.98 9.07
C CYS A 177 -1.62 35.26 8.01
N PHE A 178 -0.29 35.17 8.18
CA PHE A 178 0.58 34.43 7.27
C PHE A 178 0.29 32.93 7.26
N MET A 179 -0.01 32.33 8.40
CA MET A 179 -0.40 30.92 8.47
C MET A 179 -1.72 30.68 7.75
N LEU A 180 -2.73 31.53 7.94
CA LEU A 180 -4.02 31.40 7.28
C LEU A 180 -3.93 31.59 5.76
N THR A 181 -3.13 32.54 5.28
CA THR A 181 -2.90 32.72 3.84
C THR A 181 -2.16 31.53 3.25
N ALA A 182 -1.11 31.03 3.91
CA ALA A 182 -0.39 29.83 3.48
C ALA A 182 -1.30 28.58 3.46
N GLY A 183 -2.16 28.42 4.47
CA GLY A 183 -3.19 27.37 4.50
C GLY A 183 -4.22 27.51 3.38
N GLY A 184 -4.72 28.72 3.12
CA GLY A 184 -5.66 28.96 2.02
C GLY A 184 -5.07 28.63 0.65
N VAL A 185 -3.85 29.10 0.36
CA VAL A 185 -3.14 28.81 -0.89
C VAL A 185 -2.84 27.31 -1.01
N GLY A 186 -2.40 26.67 0.08
CA GLY A 186 -2.13 25.24 0.10
C GLY A 186 -3.38 24.40 -0.16
N PHE A 187 -4.53 24.79 0.39
CA PHE A 187 -5.81 24.11 0.16
C PHE A 187 -6.25 24.22 -1.30
N LEU A 188 -6.20 25.42 -1.88
CA LEU A 188 -6.51 25.65 -3.30
C LEU A 188 -5.55 24.87 -4.21
N GLY A 189 -4.26 24.83 -3.87
CA GLY A 189 -3.27 24.04 -4.59
C GLY A 189 -3.57 22.54 -4.56
N GLN A 190 -3.97 22.01 -3.40
CA GLN A 190 -4.37 20.60 -3.27
C GLN A 190 -5.61 20.29 -4.11
N MET A 191 -6.62 21.17 -4.14
CA MET A 191 -7.80 21.00 -4.98
C MET A 191 -7.43 20.97 -6.47
N ALA A 192 -6.57 21.87 -6.91
CA ALA A 192 -6.08 21.91 -8.29
C ALA A 192 -5.28 20.66 -8.66
N LEU A 193 -4.40 20.20 -7.76
CA LEU A 193 -3.65 18.95 -7.93
C LEU A 193 -4.56 17.73 -8.00
N ASN A 194 -5.61 17.67 -7.18
CA ASN A 194 -6.56 16.56 -7.22
C ASN A 194 -7.35 16.53 -8.53
N GLN A 195 -7.80 17.70 -9.03
CA GLN A 195 -8.45 17.80 -10.33
C GLN A 195 -7.52 17.38 -11.47
N LEU A 196 -6.26 17.81 -11.42
CA LEU A 196 -5.24 17.42 -12.40
C LEU A 196 -4.90 15.92 -12.31
N HIS A 197 -4.86 15.35 -11.10
CA HIS A 197 -4.65 13.92 -10.88
C HIS A 197 -5.78 13.10 -11.49
N GLN A 198 -7.04 13.48 -11.25
CA GLN A 198 -8.21 12.81 -11.85
C GLN A 198 -8.18 12.85 -13.38
N GLN A 199 -7.85 14.01 -13.96
CA GLN A 199 -7.71 14.15 -15.42
C GLN A 199 -6.57 13.29 -15.99
N LEU A 200 -5.45 13.22 -15.29
CA LEU A 200 -4.33 12.36 -15.68
C LEU A 200 -4.65 10.89 -15.50
N GLU A 201 -5.36 10.51 -14.43
CA GLU A 201 -5.76 9.13 -14.16
C GLU A 201 -6.71 8.63 -15.27
N ASP A 202 -7.71 9.41 -15.67
CA ASP A 202 -8.60 9.03 -16.78
C ASP A 202 -7.83 8.84 -18.10
N GLN A 203 -6.85 9.71 -18.37
CA GLN A 203 -6.00 9.61 -19.56
C GLN A 203 -5.04 8.41 -19.48
N VAL A 204 -4.40 8.20 -18.32
CA VAL A 204 -3.42 7.14 -18.10
C VAL A 204 -4.10 5.78 -17.99
N VAL A 205 -5.28 5.67 -17.38
CA VAL A 205 -6.08 4.45 -17.32
C VAL A 205 -6.58 4.08 -18.71
N SER A 206 -7.05 5.04 -19.51
CA SER A 206 -7.42 4.77 -20.91
C SER A 206 -6.21 4.39 -21.78
N TRP A 207 -5.04 4.96 -21.51
CA TRP A 207 -3.79 4.62 -22.20
C TRP A 207 -3.23 3.26 -21.75
N LEU A 208 -3.29 2.96 -20.45
CA LEU A 208 -2.86 1.70 -19.83
C LEU A 208 -3.81 0.56 -20.19
N SER A 209 -5.13 0.77 -20.23
CA SER A 209 -6.08 -0.24 -20.69
C SER A 209 -5.81 -0.61 -22.16
N ASN A 210 -5.36 0.36 -22.95
CA ASN A 210 -5.02 0.17 -24.35
C ASN A 210 -3.64 -0.48 -24.56
N ASN A 211 -2.66 -0.24 -23.66
CA ASN A 211 -1.27 -0.71 -23.82
C ASN A 211 -0.83 -1.85 -22.88
N LEU A 212 -1.46 -2.02 -21.72
CA LEU A 212 -1.14 -2.98 -20.66
C LEU A 212 -2.41 -3.74 -20.29
N GLY A 213 -2.71 -4.76 -21.11
CA GLY A 213 -3.90 -5.60 -21.01
C GLY A 213 -4.05 -6.32 -19.67
N GLN A 214 -4.73 -5.68 -18.72
CA GLN A 214 -5.36 -6.32 -17.57
C GLN A 214 -6.85 -6.04 -17.59
N GLY A 215 -7.63 -7.10 -17.75
CA GLY A 215 -9.05 -7.14 -17.45
C GLY A 215 -9.96 -6.87 -18.65
N ILE A 216 -10.76 -7.89 -18.98
CA ILE A 216 -12.08 -7.70 -19.59
C ILE A 216 -12.75 -6.56 -18.81
N ASP A 217 -13.25 -5.55 -19.52
CA ASP A 217 -13.93 -4.38 -18.96
C ASP A 217 -14.85 -4.81 -17.80
N VAL A 218 -14.62 -4.27 -16.59
CA VAL A 218 -15.45 -4.54 -15.39
C VAL A 218 -16.92 -4.19 -15.67
N SER A 219 -17.18 -3.41 -16.73
CA SER A 219 -18.45 -3.34 -17.41
C SER A 219 -18.46 -4.27 -18.64
N THR A 220 -18.69 -5.58 -18.44
CA THR A 220 -18.67 -6.64 -19.48
C THR A 220 -19.70 -6.41 -20.60
N LYS A 221 -19.48 -5.41 -21.44
CA LYS A 221 -20.32 -5.04 -22.58
C LYS A 221 -19.66 -5.41 -23.89
N GLN A 222 -18.33 -5.53 -23.93
CA GLN A 222 -17.58 -5.86 -25.14
C GLN A 222 -16.33 -6.69 -24.86
N THR A 223 -15.89 -7.46 -25.86
CA THR A 223 -14.57 -8.13 -25.90
C THR A 223 -14.10 -8.23 -27.34
N SER A 224 -12.82 -8.01 -27.60
CA SER A 224 -12.23 -8.10 -28.94
C SER A 224 -11.52 -9.44 -29.17
N ILE A 225 -11.57 -9.97 -30.39
CA ILE A 225 -10.82 -11.17 -30.75
C ILE A 225 -9.32 -10.89 -30.57
N GLY A 226 -8.66 -11.66 -29.71
CA GLY A 226 -7.23 -11.56 -29.41
C GLY A 226 -6.92 -11.06 -28.00
N GLU A 227 -7.89 -10.47 -27.30
CA GLU A 227 -7.72 -10.07 -25.89
C GLU A 227 -7.50 -11.28 -24.98
N LEU A 228 -8.29 -12.33 -25.16
CA LEU A 228 -8.16 -13.56 -24.36
C LEU A 228 -6.82 -14.25 -24.64
N GLY A 229 -6.34 -14.17 -25.88
CA GLY A 229 -5.01 -14.68 -26.28
C GLY A 229 -3.85 -14.10 -25.46
N LYS A 230 -3.95 -12.86 -24.95
CA LYS A 230 -2.92 -12.28 -24.07
C LYS A 230 -2.90 -12.94 -22.69
N LEU A 231 -4.07 -13.31 -22.16
CA LEU A 231 -4.19 -14.01 -20.87
C LEU A 231 -3.59 -15.43 -20.93
N LYS A 232 -3.61 -16.04 -22.13
CA LYS A 232 -2.97 -17.35 -22.41
C LYS A 232 -1.48 -17.39 -22.11
N LEU A 233 -0.81 -16.24 -22.04
CA LEU A 233 0.62 -16.14 -21.77
C LEU A 233 0.96 -16.09 -20.26
N SER A 234 -0.02 -15.99 -19.37
CA SER A 234 0.19 -15.88 -17.92
C SER A 234 -0.09 -17.19 -17.19
N ASN A 235 0.84 -17.57 -16.30
CA ASN A 235 0.73 -18.76 -15.45
C ASN A 235 0.18 -18.44 -14.03
N GLU A 236 -0.34 -17.23 -13.83
CA GLU A 236 -0.89 -16.81 -12.54
C GLU A 236 -2.16 -17.59 -12.19
N ILE A 237 -2.26 -18.07 -10.94
CA ILE A 237 -3.47 -18.70 -10.40
C ILE A 237 -4.46 -17.59 -10.02
N ILE A 238 -5.60 -17.55 -10.70
CA ILE A 238 -6.63 -16.52 -10.54
C ILE A 238 -7.71 -16.92 -9.54
N PHE A 239 -8.07 -18.21 -9.50
CA PHE A 239 -9.08 -18.72 -8.57
C PHE A 239 -8.93 -20.24 -8.40
N ARG A 240 -9.57 -20.78 -7.37
CA ARG A 240 -9.53 -22.19 -7.01
C ARG A 240 -10.92 -22.77 -6.98
N VAL A 241 -11.03 -24.04 -7.32
CA VAL A 241 -12.27 -24.78 -7.39
C VAL A 241 -12.14 -26.06 -6.57
N ASP A 242 -13.01 -26.20 -5.59
CA ASP A 242 -13.14 -27.40 -4.78
C ASP A 242 -14.40 -28.15 -5.21
N TYR A 243 -14.22 -29.41 -5.60
CA TYR A 243 -15.28 -30.25 -6.14
C TYR A 243 -15.26 -31.61 -5.45
N PRO A 244 -16.21 -31.89 -4.54
CA PRO A 244 -16.19 -33.09 -3.70
C PRO A 244 -16.55 -34.39 -4.44
N GLN A 245 -17.20 -34.34 -5.61
CA GLN A 245 -17.72 -35.54 -6.30
C GLN A 245 -16.77 -36.17 -7.35
N GLY A 246 -15.47 -36.21 -7.08
CA GLY A 246 -14.50 -36.91 -7.94
C GLY A 246 -14.13 -36.15 -9.22
N LYS A 247 -13.21 -36.73 -10.02
CA LYS A 247 -12.56 -36.03 -11.15
C LYS A 247 -13.54 -35.76 -12.29
N TYR A 248 -13.96 -34.51 -12.47
CA TYR A 248 -14.38 -34.00 -13.78
C TYR A 248 -13.13 -33.52 -14.52
N PRO A 249 -12.83 -34.03 -15.73
CA PRO A 249 -11.62 -33.59 -16.41
C PRO A 249 -11.75 -32.20 -17.04
N ASN A 250 -12.96 -31.71 -17.39
CA ASN A 250 -13.12 -30.44 -18.12
C ASN A 250 -14.48 -29.78 -17.83
N LEU A 251 -14.52 -28.85 -16.87
CA LEU A 251 -15.71 -28.01 -16.63
C LEU A 251 -15.48 -26.60 -17.18
N LEU A 252 -16.46 -26.06 -17.92
CA LEU A 252 -16.44 -24.67 -18.38
C LEU A 252 -17.19 -23.78 -17.39
N LEU A 253 -16.49 -22.82 -16.81
CA LEU A 253 -17.06 -21.79 -15.95
C LEU A 253 -17.24 -20.52 -16.77
N LYS A 254 -18.50 -20.15 -17.03
CA LYS A 254 -18.87 -18.97 -17.80
C LYS A 254 -18.70 -17.71 -16.97
N GLU A 255 -18.04 -16.72 -17.55
CA GLU A 255 -17.94 -15.37 -17.00
C GLU A 255 -18.93 -14.42 -17.71
N ALA A 256 -18.94 -14.42 -19.05
CA ALA A 256 -19.83 -13.56 -19.82
C ALA A 256 -20.27 -14.22 -21.15
N ALA A 257 -21.39 -13.73 -21.68
CA ALA A 257 -21.88 -14.09 -23.01
C ALA A 257 -22.30 -12.85 -23.81
N TYR A 258 -22.10 -12.92 -25.12
CA TYR A 258 -22.24 -11.83 -26.07
C TYR A 258 -23.08 -12.29 -27.27
N ASN A 259 -23.96 -11.41 -27.75
CA ASN A 259 -24.95 -11.73 -28.78
C ASN A 259 -24.72 -11.00 -30.11
N LYS A 260 -23.93 -9.93 -30.16
CA LYS A 260 -23.66 -9.20 -31.39
C LYS A 260 -22.18 -9.26 -31.76
N TYR A 261 -21.88 -9.53 -33.02
CA TYR A 261 -20.52 -9.47 -33.57
C TYR A 261 -20.39 -8.32 -34.57
N GLN A 262 -19.46 -7.41 -34.33
CA GLN A 262 -19.22 -6.26 -35.20
C GLN A 262 -17.73 -5.92 -35.25
N SER A 263 -17.15 -5.91 -36.45
CA SER A 263 -15.76 -5.49 -36.70
C SER A 263 -14.72 -6.16 -35.76
N SER A 264 -14.77 -7.48 -35.61
CA SER A 264 -13.88 -8.26 -34.72
C SER A 264 -14.12 -8.08 -33.22
N ILE A 265 -15.23 -7.45 -32.84
CA ILE A 265 -15.63 -7.25 -31.44
C ILE A 265 -16.97 -7.94 -31.18
N TRP A 266 -17.04 -8.68 -30.08
CA TRP A 266 -18.26 -9.23 -29.53
C TRP A 266 -18.84 -8.27 -28.50
N VAL A 267 -20.13 -7.97 -28.62
CA VAL A 267 -20.84 -7.00 -27.78
C VAL A 267 -22.12 -7.64 -27.23
N ALA A 268 -22.40 -7.36 -25.96
CA ALA A 268 -23.63 -7.77 -25.28
C ALA A 268 -24.63 -6.59 -25.37
N THR A 269 -25.45 -6.57 -26.42
CA THR A 269 -26.44 -5.50 -26.62
C THR A 269 -27.59 -5.64 -25.63
N LYS A 270 -28.14 -4.53 -25.13
CA LYS A 270 -29.26 -4.54 -24.16
C LYS A 270 -28.99 -5.39 -22.90
N ALA A 271 -27.74 -5.53 -22.46
CA ALA A 271 -27.34 -6.29 -21.28
C ALA A 271 -27.78 -5.61 -19.95
N ASN A 272 -29.07 -5.31 -19.80
CA ASN A 272 -29.61 -4.74 -18.58
C ASN A 272 -29.42 -5.71 -17.43
N PHE A 273 -28.88 -5.20 -16.33
CA PHE A 273 -28.65 -5.96 -15.11
C PHE A 273 -29.85 -5.79 -14.17
N THR A 274 -30.42 -6.90 -13.74
CA THR A 274 -31.54 -6.94 -12.81
C THR A 274 -31.06 -7.40 -11.44
N PRO A 275 -31.34 -6.67 -10.34
CA PRO A 275 -30.90 -7.07 -9.02
C PRO A 275 -31.68 -8.31 -8.56
N LEU A 276 -30.96 -9.31 -8.05
CA LEU A 276 -31.55 -10.46 -7.37
C LEU A 276 -31.77 -10.12 -5.89
N LYS A 277 -32.73 -10.79 -5.25
CA LYS A 277 -32.95 -10.69 -3.80
C LYS A 277 -32.34 -11.91 -3.11
N PRO A 278 -31.60 -11.74 -2.02
CA PRO A 278 -31.11 -12.87 -1.25
C PRO A 278 -32.27 -13.59 -0.54
N GLU A 279 -32.09 -14.87 -0.25
CA GLU A 279 -32.98 -15.63 0.63
C GLU A 279 -32.90 -15.12 2.08
N ILE A 280 -33.82 -15.59 2.95
CA ILE A 280 -33.99 -15.15 4.35
C ILE A 280 -32.66 -15.14 5.13
N ASN A 281 -31.74 -16.05 4.81
CA ASN A 281 -30.43 -16.17 5.45
C ASN A 281 -29.38 -15.13 4.98
N LYS A 282 -29.72 -14.22 4.04
CA LYS A 282 -28.87 -13.17 3.45
C LYS A 282 -27.58 -13.63 2.75
N SER A 283 -27.28 -14.94 2.73
CA SER A 283 -26.08 -15.53 2.13
C SER A 283 -26.36 -16.51 0.99
N SER A 284 -27.63 -16.88 0.79
CA SER A 284 -28.08 -17.77 -0.29
C SER A 284 -28.87 -17.00 -1.33
N TRP A 285 -28.64 -17.32 -2.60
CA TRP A 285 -29.20 -16.63 -3.77
C TRP A 285 -29.77 -17.65 -4.74
N LEU A 286 -31.07 -17.55 -4.98
CA LEU A 286 -31.77 -18.38 -5.96
C LEU A 286 -31.68 -17.73 -7.35
N LEU A 287 -31.16 -18.46 -8.33
CA LEU A 287 -30.98 -17.94 -9.70
C LEU A 287 -32.17 -18.27 -10.62
N GLU A 288 -32.97 -19.27 -10.25
CA GLU A 288 -34.15 -19.77 -10.97
C GLU A 288 -35.18 -20.41 -10.03
N ASN A 289 -36.46 -20.37 -10.40
CA ASN A 289 -37.58 -20.72 -9.54
C ASN A 289 -37.57 -22.21 -9.10
N GLN A 290 -37.85 -22.48 -7.82
CA GLN A 290 -37.63 -23.77 -7.13
C GLN A 290 -38.33 -25.02 -7.72
N GLN A 291 -39.23 -24.86 -8.69
CA GLN A 291 -40.02 -25.99 -9.23
C GLN A 291 -39.20 -26.96 -10.10
N LEU A 292 -38.00 -26.57 -10.57
CA LEU A 292 -37.11 -27.44 -11.37
C LEU A 292 -36.00 -28.12 -10.54
N SER A 293 -35.93 -27.86 -9.23
CA SER A 293 -34.84 -28.29 -8.33
C SER A 293 -34.92 -29.76 -7.87
N SER A 294 -35.99 -30.48 -8.21
CA SER A 294 -36.26 -31.85 -7.75
C SER A 294 -35.64 -32.95 -8.62
N LEU A 295 -34.71 -32.60 -9.53
CA LEU A 295 -34.06 -33.55 -10.43
C LEU A 295 -32.75 -34.10 -9.82
N SER A 296 -32.61 -35.42 -9.84
CA SER A 296 -31.69 -36.28 -9.08
C SER A 296 -30.17 -36.14 -9.32
N ASN A 297 -29.69 -35.11 -10.01
CA ASN A 297 -28.27 -34.89 -10.34
C ASN A 297 -27.82 -33.49 -9.93
N ASN A 298 -27.69 -33.26 -8.61
CA ASN A 298 -27.23 -32.00 -8.06
C ASN A 298 -25.71 -32.06 -7.83
N SER A 299 -24.96 -31.32 -8.65
CA SER A 299 -23.52 -31.12 -8.43
C SER A 299 -23.29 -29.89 -7.56
N LEU A 300 -22.42 -30.04 -6.56
CA LEU A 300 -21.99 -28.96 -5.67
C LEU A 300 -20.52 -28.65 -5.92
N MET A 301 -20.19 -27.37 -5.99
CA MET A 301 -18.83 -26.88 -6.18
C MET A 301 -18.59 -25.67 -5.31
N THR A 302 -17.41 -25.54 -4.71
CA THR A 302 -16.99 -24.31 -4.01
C THR A 302 -15.94 -23.58 -4.84
N ILE A 303 -16.17 -22.29 -5.11
CA ILE A 303 -15.25 -21.46 -5.88
C ILE A 303 -14.67 -20.39 -4.96
N TYR A 304 -13.34 -20.29 -4.93
CA TYR A 304 -12.58 -19.31 -4.18
C TYR A 304 -12.02 -18.29 -5.17
N SER A 305 -12.54 -17.07 -5.15
CA SER A 305 -12.18 -16.01 -6.10
C SER A 305 -11.76 -14.75 -5.37
N ASN A 306 -10.87 -13.98 -5.98
CA ASN A 306 -10.56 -12.62 -5.57
C ASN A 306 -11.30 -11.63 -6.48
N LEU A 307 -11.90 -10.61 -5.87
CA LEU A 307 -12.56 -9.48 -6.53
C LEU A 307 -11.66 -8.26 -6.48
N GLN A 308 -11.72 -7.42 -7.52
CA GLN A 308 -10.99 -6.16 -7.53
C GLN A 308 -11.87 -5.06 -6.92
N GLN A 309 -11.42 -4.48 -5.81
CA GLN A 309 -12.15 -3.42 -5.09
C GLN A 309 -13.58 -3.84 -4.68
N GLY A 310 -13.75 -5.11 -4.31
CA GLY A 310 -15.05 -5.67 -3.95
C GLY A 310 -16.03 -5.80 -5.11
N LYS A 311 -15.64 -5.55 -6.36
CA LYS A 311 -16.52 -5.67 -7.53
C LYS A 311 -16.01 -6.74 -8.49
N GLY A 312 -16.92 -7.43 -9.16
CA GLY A 312 -16.55 -8.37 -10.22
C GLY A 312 -17.72 -9.16 -10.78
N VAL A 313 -17.38 -10.17 -11.58
CA VAL A 313 -18.33 -11.09 -12.22
C VAL A 313 -18.12 -12.49 -11.67
N LEU A 314 -19.22 -13.20 -11.38
CA LEU A 314 -19.16 -14.58 -10.91
C LEU A 314 -18.93 -15.53 -12.09
N ARG A 315 -18.17 -16.59 -11.82
CA ARG A 315 -17.78 -17.60 -12.80
C ARG A 315 -18.55 -18.85 -12.51
N LEU A 316 -19.58 -19.12 -13.31
CA LEU A 316 -20.57 -20.14 -13.00
C LEU A 316 -20.62 -21.20 -14.10
N PRO A 317 -20.77 -22.49 -13.75
CA PRO A 317 -21.06 -23.51 -14.74
C PRO A 317 -22.45 -23.29 -15.37
N THR A 318 -22.61 -23.74 -16.60
CA THR A 318 -23.91 -23.76 -17.27
C THR A 318 -24.91 -24.57 -16.44
N GLY A 319 -26.12 -24.04 -16.28
CA GLY A 319 -27.17 -24.69 -15.48
C GLY A 319 -27.02 -24.54 -13.97
N SER A 320 -26.23 -23.58 -13.50
CA SER A 320 -26.26 -23.13 -12.10
C SER A 320 -27.68 -22.70 -11.72
N TYR A 321 -28.19 -23.06 -10.55
CA TYR A 321 -29.55 -22.64 -10.13
C TYR A 321 -29.60 -21.98 -8.76
N ALA A 322 -28.59 -22.22 -7.91
CA ALA A 322 -28.49 -21.58 -6.61
C ALA A 322 -27.02 -21.35 -6.23
N ILE A 323 -26.79 -20.28 -5.47
CA ILE A 323 -25.48 -19.93 -4.91
C ILE A 323 -25.64 -19.76 -3.41
N ASP A 324 -24.95 -20.58 -2.64
CA ASP A 324 -24.93 -20.55 -1.18
C ASP A 324 -23.64 -19.93 -0.65
N ASN A 325 -23.71 -19.39 0.57
CA ASN A 325 -22.59 -18.80 1.30
C ASN A 325 -21.87 -17.67 0.53
N LEU A 326 -22.57 -16.90 -0.30
CA LEU A 326 -21.98 -15.80 -1.07
C LEU A 326 -21.97 -14.49 -0.25
N PRO A 327 -20.80 -13.99 0.21
CA PRO A 327 -20.70 -12.84 1.11
C PRO A 327 -20.74 -11.49 0.36
N VAL A 328 -21.78 -11.28 -0.45
CA VAL A 328 -21.93 -10.08 -1.29
C VAL A 328 -23.04 -9.17 -0.75
N THR A 329 -22.89 -7.86 -0.94
CA THR A 329 -23.93 -6.87 -0.63
C THR A 329 -24.95 -6.76 -1.75
N LYS A 330 -24.54 -6.99 -3.00
CA LYS A 330 -25.38 -6.85 -4.19
C LYS A 330 -25.04 -7.94 -5.21
N LEU A 331 -26.06 -8.55 -5.79
CA LEU A 331 -25.96 -9.49 -6.91
C LEU A 331 -26.93 -9.06 -8.01
N GLU A 332 -26.44 -8.93 -9.23
CA GLU A 332 -27.24 -8.56 -10.40
C GLU A 332 -27.05 -9.58 -11.53
N LYS A 333 -28.14 -9.93 -12.22
CA LYS A 333 -28.16 -10.88 -13.34
C LYS A 333 -28.48 -10.15 -14.65
N SER A 334 -27.67 -10.41 -15.67
CA SER A 334 -27.94 -10.02 -17.06
C SER A 334 -28.81 -11.08 -17.77
N GLN A 335 -29.55 -10.66 -18.80
CA GLN A 335 -30.34 -11.56 -19.65
C GLN A 335 -29.53 -12.67 -20.35
N TYR A 336 -28.21 -12.47 -20.53
CA TYR A 336 -27.28 -13.44 -21.11
C TYR A 336 -26.62 -14.34 -20.06
N GLY A 337 -27.07 -14.28 -18.80
CA GLY A 337 -26.58 -15.09 -17.70
C GLY A 337 -25.19 -14.70 -17.20
N THR A 338 -24.82 -13.41 -17.34
CA THR A 338 -23.69 -12.79 -16.63
C THR A 338 -24.15 -12.34 -15.24
N PHE A 339 -23.36 -12.61 -14.20
CA PHE A 339 -23.70 -12.27 -12.82
C PHE A 339 -22.69 -11.29 -12.24
N LYS A 340 -23.13 -10.06 -11.95
CA LYS A 340 -22.30 -9.02 -11.36
C LYS A 340 -22.48 -8.99 -9.85
N VAL A 341 -21.38 -8.88 -9.11
CA VAL A 341 -21.37 -8.83 -7.65
C VAL A 341 -20.65 -7.61 -7.12
N GLU A 342 -21.12 -7.15 -5.96
CA GLU A 342 -20.44 -6.18 -5.11
C GLU A 342 -20.34 -6.75 -3.68
N ALA A 343 -19.15 -6.76 -3.11
CA ALA A 343 -18.80 -7.33 -1.81
C ALA A 343 -17.97 -6.34 -1.00
N LYS A 344 -17.95 -6.52 0.33
CA LYS A 344 -17.12 -5.71 1.23
C LYS A 344 -15.65 -6.15 1.26
N LEU A 345 -15.42 -7.43 0.97
CA LEU A 345 -14.09 -8.04 0.95
C LEU A 345 -13.76 -8.46 -0.48
N ASN A 346 -12.49 -8.38 -0.84
CA ASN A 346 -12.01 -8.82 -2.14
C ASN A 346 -12.05 -10.36 -2.23
N ASP A 347 -11.62 -11.07 -1.19
CA ASP A 347 -11.67 -12.52 -1.21
C ASP A 347 -13.07 -13.04 -0.91
N ILE A 348 -13.66 -13.72 -1.89
CA ILE A 348 -14.95 -14.37 -1.77
C ILE A 348 -14.81 -15.88 -1.95
N ALA A 349 -15.55 -16.63 -1.15
CA ALA A 349 -15.78 -18.05 -1.36
C ALA A 349 -17.29 -18.26 -1.47
N TYR A 350 -17.73 -19.05 -2.45
CA TYR A 350 -19.15 -19.31 -2.66
C TYR A 350 -19.39 -20.72 -3.16
N GLN A 351 -20.52 -21.31 -2.77
CA GLN A 351 -20.93 -22.64 -3.16
C GLN A 351 -21.96 -22.55 -4.27
N VAL A 352 -21.72 -23.23 -5.39
CA VAL A 352 -22.61 -23.25 -6.54
C VAL A 352 -23.26 -24.61 -6.65
N LYS A 353 -24.58 -24.61 -6.78
CA LYS A 353 -25.38 -25.78 -7.14
C LYS A 353 -25.77 -25.66 -8.60
N PHE A 354 -25.46 -26.68 -9.39
CA PHE A 354 -25.70 -26.69 -10.83
C PHE A 354 -26.18 -28.04 -11.35
N ASN A 355 -26.91 -27.98 -12.47
CA ASN A 355 -27.40 -29.12 -13.20
C ASN A 355 -27.34 -28.81 -14.71
N ASN A 356 -26.61 -29.61 -15.48
CA ASN A 356 -26.39 -29.40 -16.91
C ASN A 356 -27.68 -29.38 -17.75
N ASN A 357 -28.81 -29.85 -17.21
CA ASN A 357 -30.10 -29.88 -17.90
C ASN A 357 -30.90 -28.57 -17.77
N LEU A 358 -30.41 -27.58 -17.00
CA LEU A 358 -31.06 -26.30 -16.76
C LEU A 358 -30.43 -25.18 -17.59
N SER A 359 -31.25 -24.19 -17.96
CA SER A 359 -30.80 -23.02 -18.73
C SER A 359 -31.33 -21.74 -18.10
N LEU A 360 -30.41 -20.95 -17.54
CA LEU A 360 -30.72 -19.71 -16.82
C LEU A 360 -30.95 -18.49 -17.71
N GLU A 361 -30.62 -18.61 -18.99
CA GLU A 361 -30.52 -17.48 -19.92
C GLU A 361 -31.86 -17.23 -20.60
N SER A 362 -32.09 -15.96 -20.95
CA SER A 362 -33.28 -15.60 -21.71
C SER A 362 -33.31 -16.33 -23.07
N PRO A 363 -34.51 -16.62 -23.61
CA PRO A 363 -34.68 -17.14 -24.96
C PRO A 363 -33.94 -16.31 -26.03
N PRO A 364 -33.69 -16.86 -27.22
CA PRO A 364 -32.96 -16.17 -28.27
C PRO A 364 -33.62 -14.85 -28.70
N THR A 365 -32.79 -13.85 -28.96
CA THR A 365 -33.21 -12.58 -29.58
C THR A 365 -32.90 -12.60 -31.07
N LYS A 366 -33.34 -11.57 -31.82
CA LYS A 366 -33.04 -11.46 -33.26
C LYS A 366 -31.54 -11.35 -33.53
N GLU A 367 -30.81 -10.70 -32.63
CA GLU A 367 -29.36 -10.53 -32.68
C GLU A 367 -28.61 -11.87 -32.55
N ASP A 368 -29.21 -12.88 -31.89
CA ASP A 368 -28.63 -14.23 -31.76
C ASP A 368 -28.61 -15.01 -33.09
N LEU A 369 -29.21 -14.48 -34.16
CA LEU A 369 -29.18 -14.99 -35.53
C LEU A 369 -28.45 -14.04 -36.51
N GLU A 370 -28.05 -12.85 -36.06
CA GLU A 370 -27.45 -11.83 -36.92
C GLU A 370 -25.99 -12.15 -37.25
N ILE A 371 -25.60 -11.92 -38.51
CA ILE A 371 -24.22 -12.08 -39.01
C ILE A 371 -23.76 -10.75 -39.61
N SER A 372 -22.53 -10.36 -39.31
CA SER A 372 -21.91 -9.17 -39.90
C SER A 372 -21.72 -9.35 -41.42
N LYS A 373 -22.15 -8.34 -42.19
CA LYS A 373 -22.03 -8.34 -43.66
C LYS A 373 -20.60 -8.58 -44.17
N LYS A 374 -19.59 -8.16 -43.40
CA LYS A 374 -18.17 -8.34 -43.75
C LYS A 374 -17.70 -9.80 -43.69
N GLU A 375 -18.27 -10.59 -42.78
CA GLU A 375 -17.88 -12.00 -42.60
C GLU A 375 -18.68 -12.95 -43.49
N LEU A 376 -19.84 -12.50 -43.97
CA LEU A 376 -20.80 -13.34 -44.68
C LEU A 376 -20.18 -14.12 -45.86
N PRO A 377 -19.32 -13.54 -46.73
CA PRO A 377 -18.72 -14.29 -47.83
C PRO A 377 -17.83 -15.45 -47.36
N ALA A 378 -17.04 -15.25 -46.30
CA ALA A 378 -16.17 -16.28 -45.74
C ALA A 378 -17.00 -17.39 -45.06
N ILE A 379 -18.03 -17.01 -44.31
CA ILE A 379 -18.94 -17.96 -43.65
C ILE A 379 -19.70 -18.80 -44.69
N GLU A 380 -20.19 -18.19 -45.77
CA GLU A 380 -20.89 -18.90 -46.84
C GLU A 380 -20.01 -19.94 -47.53
N LYS A 381 -18.73 -19.61 -47.75
CA LYS A 381 -17.75 -20.55 -48.31
C LYS A 381 -17.47 -21.72 -47.37
N ILE A 382 -17.37 -21.48 -46.05
CA ILE A 382 -17.20 -22.59 -45.09
C ILE A 382 -18.48 -23.42 -44.95
N VAL A 383 -19.65 -22.80 -44.97
CA VAL A 383 -20.94 -23.49 -44.93
C VAL A 383 -21.14 -24.38 -46.15
N SER A 384 -20.63 -24.00 -47.33
CA SER A 384 -20.68 -24.87 -48.52
C SER A 384 -19.66 -26.01 -48.49
N GLU A 385 -18.54 -25.86 -47.77
CA GLU A 385 -17.59 -26.95 -47.48
C GLU A 385 -18.15 -27.95 -46.44
N LEU A 386 -19.08 -27.50 -45.59
CA LEU A 386 -19.78 -28.36 -44.63
C LEU A 386 -20.86 -29.19 -45.34
N ASP A 387 -20.78 -30.51 -45.25
CA ASP A 387 -21.85 -31.41 -45.67
C ASP A 387 -22.97 -31.41 -44.63
N ILE A 388 -23.92 -30.47 -44.69
CA ILE A 388 -24.92 -30.24 -43.64
C ILE A 388 -26.36 -30.08 -44.15
N LYS A 389 -26.59 -30.22 -45.46
CA LYS A 389 -27.94 -30.14 -46.03
C LYS A 389 -28.81 -31.29 -45.52
N GLY A 390 -30.00 -30.96 -45.00
CA GLY A 390 -30.99 -31.95 -44.53
C GLY A 390 -30.66 -32.64 -43.20
N LYS A 391 -29.58 -32.23 -42.52
CA LYS A 391 -29.19 -32.81 -41.21
C LYS A 391 -29.95 -32.15 -40.06
N SER A 392 -30.20 -32.91 -39.00
CA SER A 392 -30.79 -32.40 -37.76
C SER A 392 -29.84 -31.42 -37.05
N SER A 393 -30.36 -30.57 -36.14
CA SER A 393 -29.53 -29.62 -35.39
C SER A 393 -28.39 -30.31 -34.63
N GLN A 394 -28.64 -31.45 -34.00
CA GLN A 394 -27.60 -32.21 -33.29
C GLN A 394 -26.52 -32.76 -34.23
N GLU A 395 -26.90 -33.21 -35.42
CA GLU A 395 -25.95 -33.67 -36.45
C GLU A 395 -25.13 -32.52 -37.03
N ILE A 396 -25.73 -31.33 -37.19
CA ILE A 396 -25.02 -30.11 -37.59
C ILE A 396 -23.92 -29.81 -36.57
N LEU A 397 -24.25 -29.80 -35.27
CA LEU A 397 -23.28 -29.56 -34.19
C LEU A 397 -22.10 -30.54 -34.23
N LYS A 398 -22.40 -31.84 -34.37
CA LYS A 398 -21.39 -32.89 -34.48
C LYS A 398 -20.50 -32.72 -35.71
N THR A 399 -21.11 -32.42 -36.86
CA THR A 399 -20.41 -32.21 -38.13
C THR A 399 -19.50 -30.99 -38.05
N THR A 400 -19.98 -29.86 -37.51
CA THR A 400 -19.18 -28.65 -37.30
C THR A 400 -17.99 -28.91 -36.38
N LYS A 401 -18.21 -29.63 -35.26
CA LYS A 401 -17.13 -29.99 -34.33
C LYS A 401 -16.07 -30.88 -35.01
N GLN A 402 -16.51 -31.87 -35.78
CA GLN A 402 -15.59 -32.76 -36.52
C GLN A 402 -14.84 -32.01 -37.62
N PHE A 403 -15.49 -31.06 -38.30
CA PHE A 403 -14.85 -30.24 -39.33
C PHE A 403 -13.69 -29.41 -38.76
N PHE A 404 -13.91 -28.70 -37.65
CA PHE A 404 -12.83 -27.95 -36.99
C PHE A 404 -11.73 -28.86 -36.44
N ALA A 405 -12.08 -30.01 -35.87
CA ALA A 405 -11.10 -30.97 -35.37
C ALA A 405 -10.22 -31.61 -36.46
N THR A 406 -10.69 -31.68 -37.71
CA THR A 406 -9.99 -32.36 -38.82
C THR A 406 -9.30 -31.41 -39.79
N LYS A 407 -9.83 -30.20 -40.00
CA LYS A 407 -9.34 -29.24 -41.00
C LYS A 407 -8.58 -28.06 -40.41
N PHE A 408 -8.63 -27.87 -39.09
CA PHE A 408 -8.03 -26.71 -38.42
C PHE A 408 -7.10 -27.14 -37.28
N ASN A 409 -6.10 -26.29 -36.99
CA ASN A 409 -5.13 -26.51 -35.94
C ASN A 409 -5.21 -25.43 -34.85
N TYR A 410 -4.88 -25.81 -33.62
CA TYR A 410 -4.75 -24.85 -32.53
C TYR A 410 -3.36 -24.19 -32.56
N SER A 411 -3.30 -22.85 -32.51
CA SER A 411 -2.05 -22.10 -32.43
C SER A 411 -2.23 -20.78 -31.67
N LEU A 412 -1.30 -20.48 -30.76
CA LEU A 412 -1.18 -19.15 -30.12
C LEU A 412 -0.34 -18.17 -30.96
N LYS A 413 0.39 -18.66 -31.96
CA LYS A 413 1.16 -17.84 -32.91
C LYS A 413 0.36 -17.68 -34.18
N LEU A 414 -0.21 -16.49 -34.37
CA LEU A 414 -0.94 -16.14 -35.57
C LEU A 414 0.05 -15.65 -36.62
N THR A 415 0.26 -16.42 -37.67
CA THR A 415 1.05 -16.02 -38.84
C THR A 415 0.10 -15.46 -39.90
N GLY A 416 0.11 -14.14 -40.10
CA GLY A 416 -0.68 -13.49 -41.15
C GLY A 416 0.03 -12.23 -41.64
N LYS A 417 0.08 -12.02 -42.97
CA LYS A 417 0.48 -10.73 -43.55
C LYS A 417 -0.65 -9.73 -43.34
N GLN A 418 -0.37 -8.42 -43.37
CA GLN A 418 -1.41 -7.39 -43.53
C GLN A 418 -2.27 -7.76 -44.75
N GLN A 419 -3.56 -8.03 -44.52
CA GLN A 419 -4.46 -8.59 -45.52
C GLN A 419 -5.70 -7.72 -45.71
N GLU A 420 -6.26 -7.79 -46.92
CA GLU A 420 -7.53 -7.18 -47.30
C GLU A 420 -8.75 -7.83 -46.58
N LEU A 421 -8.56 -9.02 -46.00
CA LEU A 421 -9.57 -9.81 -45.30
C LEU A 421 -9.64 -9.49 -43.80
N THR A 422 -10.80 -9.78 -43.19
CA THR A 422 -10.96 -9.71 -41.72
C THR A 422 -10.13 -10.82 -41.05
N PRO A 423 -9.69 -10.64 -39.79
CA PRO A 423 -8.94 -11.68 -39.06
C PRO A 423 -9.67 -13.02 -39.00
N LEU A 424 -11.00 -13.00 -38.91
CA LEU A 424 -11.81 -14.21 -38.89
C LEU A 424 -11.88 -14.87 -40.28
N ALA A 425 -12.02 -14.09 -41.35
CA ALA A 425 -11.98 -14.61 -42.72
C ALA A 425 -10.62 -15.21 -43.07
N THR A 426 -9.52 -14.56 -42.69
CA THR A 426 -8.16 -15.09 -42.80
C THR A 426 -8.01 -16.43 -42.09
N PHE A 427 -8.52 -16.54 -40.86
CA PHE A 427 -8.54 -17.79 -40.11
C PHE A 427 -9.29 -18.90 -40.83
N LEU A 428 -10.50 -18.61 -41.33
CA LEU A 428 -11.36 -19.58 -41.99
C LEU A 428 -10.83 -20.04 -43.34
N LEU A 429 -10.37 -19.11 -44.16
CA LEU A 429 -10.09 -19.36 -45.58
C LEU A 429 -8.61 -19.63 -45.88
N GLU A 430 -7.69 -19.10 -45.08
CA GLU A 430 -6.26 -19.14 -45.38
C GLU A 430 -5.47 -19.91 -44.31
N THR A 431 -5.39 -19.40 -43.09
CA THR A 431 -4.44 -19.95 -42.10
C THR A 431 -4.89 -21.29 -41.55
N ARG A 432 -6.21 -21.48 -41.38
CA ARG A 432 -6.84 -22.62 -40.72
C ARG A 432 -6.18 -22.98 -39.38
N ALA A 433 -5.59 -21.99 -38.72
CA ALA A 433 -4.89 -22.13 -37.47
C ALA A 433 -5.08 -20.88 -36.60
N GLY A 434 -5.48 -21.07 -35.35
CA GLY A 434 -5.76 -19.97 -34.42
C GLY A 434 -6.03 -20.46 -33.01
N HIS A 435 -6.35 -19.55 -32.10
CA HIS A 435 -6.70 -19.86 -30.71
C HIS A 435 -8.23 -19.88 -30.51
N CYS A 436 -8.67 -20.23 -29.30
CA CYS A 436 -10.08 -20.53 -28.96
C CYS A 436 -11.08 -19.45 -29.41
N GLU A 437 -10.72 -18.16 -29.35
CA GLU A 437 -11.59 -17.05 -29.76
C GLU A 437 -11.99 -17.13 -31.24
N TYR A 438 -11.08 -17.56 -32.13
CA TYR A 438 -11.39 -17.74 -33.56
C TYR A 438 -12.34 -18.91 -33.80
N PHE A 439 -12.10 -20.05 -33.13
CA PHE A 439 -12.96 -21.23 -33.23
C PHE A 439 -14.37 -20.93 -32.73
N ALA A 440 -14.49 -20.32 -31.55
CA ALA A 440 -15.77 -19.94 -30.96
C ALA A 440 -16.50 -18.88 -31.80
N SER A 441 -15.78 -17.88 -32.34
CA SER A 441 -16.37 -16.86 -33.20
C SER A 441 -16.89 -17.45 -34.52
N ALA A 442 -16.07 -18.26 -35.19
CA ALA A 442 -16.44 -18.91 -36.44
C ALA A 442 -17.64 -19.85 -36.25
N THR A 443 -17.61 -20.67 -35.20
CA THR A 443 -18.69 -21.61 -34.87
C THR A 443 -20.00 -20.86 -34.63
N THR A 444 -19.96 -19.78 -33.86
CA THR A 444 -21.14 -18.95 -33.58
C THR A 444 -21.75 -18.41 -34.87
N LEU A 445 -20.94 -17.81 -35.76
CA LEU A 445 -21.46 -17.24 -37.01
C LEU A 445 -21.92 -18.30 -38.03
N ILE A 446 -21.24 -19.45 -38.10
CA ILE A 446 -21.65 -20.59 -38.94
C ILE A 446 -23.02 -21.10 -38.50
N LEU A 447 -23.23 -21.33 -37.21
CA LEU A 447 -24.51 -21.82 -36.69
C LEU A 447 -25.66 -20.82 -36.93
N ARG A 448 -25.38 -19.52 -36.76
CA ARG A 448 -26.34 -18.46 -37.12
C ARG A 448 -26.74 -18.51 -38.59
N LYS A 449 -25.79 -18.80 -39.49
CA LYS A 449 -26.06 -18.88 -40.93
C LYS A 449 -26.98 -20.06 -41.25
N LEU A 450 -26.95 -21.09 -40.41
CA LEU A 450 -27.78 -22.29 -40.49
C LEU A 450 -29.11 -22.15 -39.76
N GLY A 451 -29.43 -20.95 -39.25
CA GLY A 451 -30.68 -20.68 -38.55
C GLY A 451 -30.72 -21.18 -37.11
N ILE A 452 -29.59 -21.61 -36.55
CA ILE A 452 -29.48 -22.01 -35.15
C ILE A 452 -29.04 -20.79 -34.33
N PRO A 453 -29.86 -20.30 -33.37
CA PRO A 453 -29.47 -19.17 -32.54
C PRO A 453 -28.25 -19.54 -31.69
N ALA A 454 -27.23 -18.68 -31.71
CA ALA A 454 -25.97 -18.94 -31.04
C ALA A 454 -25.38 -17.66 -30.42
N ARG A 455 -24.70 -17.78 -29.28
CA ARG A 455 -23.99 -16.70 -28.56
C ARG A 455 -22.52 -17.05 -28.38
N TYR A 456 -21.68 -16.03 -28.31
CA TYR A 456 -20.28 -16.17 -27.97
C TYR A 456 -20.11 -16.08 -26.45
N ALA A 457 -19.45 -17.05 -25.83
CA ALA A 457 -19.22 -17.07 -24.39
C ALA A 457 -17.73 -17.11 -24.06
N VAL A 458 -17.36 -16.46 -22.97
CA VAL A 458 -16.00 -16.43 -22.42
C VAL A 458 -16.03 -16.82 -20.96
N GLY A 459 -14.93 -17.38 -20.49
CA GLY A 459 -14.73 -17.76 -19.10
C GLY A 459 -13.48 -18.60 -18.96
N TYR A 460 -13.56 -19.69 -18.21
CA TYR A 460 -12.40 -20.52 -17.89
C TYR A 460 -12.69 -22.00 -18.00
N SER A 461 -11.69 -22.77 -18.46
CA SER A 461 -11.71 -24.22 -18.45
C SER A 461 -11.01 -24.77 -17.22
N VAL A 462 -11.73 -25.53 -16.40
CA VAL A 462 -11.23 -26.16 -15.17
C VAL A 462 -10.78 -27.58 -15.48
N HIS A 463 -9.47 -27.80 -15.50
CA HIS A 463 -8.85 -29.10 -15.82
C HIS A 463 -7.56 -29.41 -15.04
N GLU A 464 -6.88 -28.39 -14.48
CA GLU A 464 -5.63 -28.56 -13.73
C GLU A 464 -5.90 -28.92 -12.27
N PHE A 465 -5.64 -30.18 -11.89
CA PHE A 465 -5.80 -30.65 -10.51
C PHE A 465 -4.47 -30.53 -9.74
N SER A 466 -4.48 -29.78 -8.64
CA SER A 466 -3.33 -29.66 -7.75
C SER A 466 -3.33 -30.77 -6.70
N ASN A 467 -2.35 -31.67 -6.79
CA ASN A 467 -2.15 -32.72 -5.79
C ASN A 467 -1.76 -32.16 -4.40
N LEU A 468 -1.13 -30.98 -4.36
CA LEU A 468 -0.74 -30.27 -3.14
C LEU A 468 -1.97 -29.74 -2.41
N GLU A 469 -2.87 -29.07 -3.13
CA GLU A 469 -4.03 -28.41 -2.52
C GLU A 469 -5.28 -29.30 -2.44
N LYS A 470 -5.28 -30.45 -3.12
CA LYS A 470 -6.45 -31.33 -3.35
C LYS A 470 -7.64 -30.59 -3.98
N LYS A 471 -7.34 -29.56 -4.77
CA LYS A 471 -8.31 -28.69 -5.45
C LYS A 471 -7.90 -28.49 -6.91
N TYR A 472 -8.85 -28.09 -7.74
CA TYR A 472 -8.55 -27.59 -9.06
C TYR A 472 -8.05 -26.16 -8.98
N ILE A 473 -6.94 -25.88 -9.65
CA ILE A 473 -6.39 -24.53 -9.79
C ILE A 473 -6.75 -24.02 -11.18
N VAL A 474 -7.21 -22.78 -11.24
CA VAL A 474 -7.53 -22.13 -12.50
C VAL A 474 -6.60 -20.94 -12.66
N ARG A 475 -5.94 -20.90 -13.80
CA ARG A 475 -4.93 -19.91 -14.15
C ARG A 475 -5.44 -18.96 -15.22
N SER A 476 -4.76 -17.82 -15.36
CA SER A 476 -5.00 -16.88 -16.45
C SER A 476 -4.96 -17.57 -17.82
N ARG A 477 -4.02 -18.50 -18.03
CA ARG A 477 -3.97 -19.30 -19.27
C ARG A 477 -5.16 -20.21 -19.53
N ASN A 478 -5.91 -20.56 -18.50
CA ASN A 478 -7.10 -21.39 -18.66
C ASN A 478 -8.32 -20.60 -19.16
N ALA A 479 -8.16 -19.29 -19.40
CA ALA A 479 -9.19 -18.47 -20.05
C ALA A 479 -9.60 -19.12 -21.37
N HIS A 480 -10.88 -19.30 -21.61
CA HIS A 480 -11.38 -20.04 -22.78
C HIS A 480 -12.62 -19.37 -23.37
N ALA A 481 -12.81 -19.55 -24.66
CA ALA A 481 -13.98 -19.08 -25.41
C ALA A 481 -14.68 -20.24 -26.08
N TRP A 482 -16.01 -20.24 -26.08
CA TRP A 482 -16.85 -21.26 -26.71
C TRP A 482 -18.17 -20.67 -27.20
N THR A 483 -18.97 -21.48 -27.88
CA THR A 483 -20.28 -21.10 -28.41
C THR A 483 -21.39 -21.63 -27.50
N LEU A 484 -22.37 -20.81 -27.16
CA LEU A 484 -23.64 -21.26 -26.59
C LEU A 484 -24.66 -21.40 -27.73
N VAL A 485 -25.34 -22.54 -27.81
CA VAL A 485 -26.31 -22.84 -28.88
C VAL A 485 -27.68 -23.08 -28.30
N TYR A 486 -28.73 -22.59 -28.93
CA TYR A 486 -30.10 -22.78 -28.47
C TYR A 486 -30.78 -23.92 -29.22
N ILE A 487 -30.97 -25.05 -28.54
CA ILE A 487 -31.59 -26.28 -29.09
C ILE A 487 -32.50 -26.86 -28.01
N ASP A 488 -33.65 -27.41 -28.40
CA ASP A 488 -34.63 -28.03 -27.50
C ASP A 488 -35.06 -27.13 -26.34
N ASN A 489 -35.26 -25.84 -26.64
CA ASN A 489 -35.59 -24.77 -25.68
C ASN A 489 -34.55 -24.54 -24.58
N LYS A 490 -33.28 -24.87 -24.83
CA LYS A 490 -32.20 -24.72 -23.84
C LYS A 490 -30.91 -24.22 -24.50
N TRP A 491 -30.18 -23.39 -23.77
CA TRP A 491 -28.80 -23.04 -24.13
C TRP A 491 -27.84 -24.14 -23.72
N GLN A 492 -27.03 -24.61 -24.66
CA GLN A 492 -26.05 -25.68 -24.48
C GLN A 492 -24.66 -25.17 -24.87
N ALA A 493 -23.62 -25.57 -24.14
CA ALA A 493 -22.25 -25.19 -24.47
C ALA A 493 -21.70 -26.10 -25.58
N LEU A 494 -21.17 -25.49 -26.64
CA LEU A 494 -20.50 -26.13 -27.76
C LEU A 494 -19.08 -25.58 -27.88
N ASP A 495 -18.09 -26.42 -27.61
CA ASP A 495 -16.68 -26.13 -27.87
C ASP A 495 -16.19 -26.94 -29.08
N THR A 496 -15.73 -26.20 -30.09
CA THR A 496 -15.17 -26.71 -31.35
C THR A 496 -13.65 -26.59 -31.40
N THR A 497 -13.02 -26.10 -30.33
CA THR A 497 -11.56 -26.00 -30.23
C THR A 497 -10.95 -27.41 -30.21
N PRO A 498 -9.93 -27.72 -31.04
CA PRO A 498 -9.32 -29.04 -31.09
C PRO A 498 -8.73 -29.49 -29.74
N PRO A 499 -8.98 -30.72 -29.25
CA PRO A 499 -8.57 -31.17 -27.90
C PRO A 499 -7.08 -31.02 -27.55
N SER A 500 -6.22 -30.94 -28.56
CA SER A 500 -4.77 -30.73 -28.42
C SER A 500 -4.40 -29.39 -27.77
N TRP A 501 -5.33 -28.44 -27.67
CA TRP A 501 -5.09 -27.12 -27.07
C TRP A 501 -4.54 -27.22 -25.64
N ILE A 502 -5.07 -28.14 -24.82
CA ILE A 502 -4.66 -28.34 -23.42
C ILE A 502 -3.18 -28.72 -23.34
N THR A 503 -2.75 -29.65 -24.19
CA THR A 503 -1.35 -30.12 -24.22
C THR A 503 -0.39 -29.06 -24.73
N ILE A 504 -0.80 -28.26 -25.73
CA ILE A 504 0.01 -27.19 -26.31
C ILE A 504 0.20 -26.04 -25.32
N GLU A 505 -0.84 -25.68 -24.56
CA GLU A 505 -0.74 -24.62 -23.56
C GLU A 505 0.09 -25.05 -22.34
N ASN A 506 -0.02 -26.30 -21.92
CA ASN A 506 0.74 -26.82 -20.78
C ASN A 506 2.24 -27.02 -21.10
N SER A 507 2.62 -27.30 -22.34
CA SER A 507 4.03 -27.52 -22.72
C SER A 507 4.85 -26.23 -22.87
N ASN A 508 4.21 -25.07 -23.01
CA ASN A 508 4.88 -23.79 -23.28
C ASN A 508 5.49 -23.10 -22.04
N PHE A 509 5.39 -23.68 -20.83
CA PHE A 509 5.83 -23.02 -19.60
C PHE A 509 6.84 -23.79 -18.76
N SER A 510 7.68 -23.03 -18.05
CA SER A 510 8.83 -23.53 -17.31
C SER A 510 8.47 -24.45 -16.15
N PRO A 511 9.24 -25.54 -15.93
CA PRO A 511 9.14 -26.40 -14.75
C PRO A 511 9.27 -25.63 -13.41
N LEU A 512 9.96 -24.48 -13.39
CA LEU A 512 10.14 -23.62 -12.19
C LEU A 512 8.86 -22.96 -11.68
N SER A 513 7.72 -23.12 -12.39
CA SER A 513 6.41 -22.65 -11.93
C SER A 513 5.97 -23.26 -10.59
N PHE A 514 6.53 -24.41 -10.19
CA PHE A 514 6.25 -25.06 -8.90
C PHE A 514 6.51 -24.16 -7.69
N ILE A 515 7.50 -23.26 -7.77
CA ILE A 515 7.86 -22.34 -6.66
C ILE A 515 6.73 -21.33 -6.45
N GLY A 516 6.23 -20.75 -7.55
CA GLY A 516 5.12 -19.81 -7.54
C GLY A 516 3.83 -20.46 -7.03
N ASP A 517 3.60 -21.72 -7.40
CA ASP A 517 2.45 -22.49 -6.94
C ASP A 517 2.52 -22.79 -5.45
N TYR A 518 3.69 -23.18 -4.94
CA TYR A 518 3.91 -23.41 -3.52
C TYR A 518 3.69 -22.13 -2.70
N TRP A 519 4.19 -20.99 -3.19
CA TRP A 519 3.94 -19.69 -2.57
C TRP A 519 2.47 -19.30 -2.61
N SER A 520 1.80 -19.53 -3.75
CA SER A 520 0.34 -19.32 -3.90
C SER A 520 -0.45 -20.15 -2.91
N PHE A 521 -0.12 -21.43 -2.76
CA PHE A 521 -0.73 -22.34 -1.79
C PHE A 521 -0.53 -21.87 -0.34
N ILE A 522 0.69 -21.48 0.04
CA ILE A 522 0.97 -20.94 1.38
C ILE A 522 0.12 -19.70 1.63
N THR A 523 0.14 -18.73 0.70
CA THR A 523 -0.64 -17.50 0.86
C THR A 523 -2.14 -17.75 0.96
N PHE A 524 -2.68 -18.68 0.15
CA PHE A 524 -4.08 -19.08 0.20
C PHE A 524 -4.43 -19.79 1.53
N THR A 525 -3.58 -20.70 2.00
CA THR A 525 -3.79 -21.43 3.26
C THR A 525 -3.76 -20.48 4.45
N ILE A 526 -2.80 -19.55 4.46
CA ILE A 526 -2.70 -18.51 5.48
C ILE A 526 -3.92 -17.58 5.42
N SER A 527 -4.39 -17.17 4.24
CA SER A 527 -5.56 -16.29 4.14
C SER A 527 -6.84 -16.97 4.63
N GLU A 528 -7.06 -18.24 4.29
CA GLU A 528 -8.19 -19.02 4.82
C GLU A 528 -8.09 -19.20 6.34
N TRP A 529 -6.90 -19.52 6.86
CA TRP A 529 -6.68 -19.62 8.30
C TRP A 529 -6.87 -18.28 9.03
N LEU A 530 -6.37 -17.19 8.45
CA LEU A 530 -6.58 -15.83 8.96
C LEU A 530 -8.05 -15.43 8.94
N LYS A 531 -8.84 -15.80 7.93
CA LYS A 531 -10.29 -15.55 7.93
C LYS A 531 -10.98 -16.25 9.10
N ILE A 532 -10.62 -17.52 9.35
CA ILE A 532 -11.13 -18.28 10.50
C ILE A 532 -10.74 -17.59 11.82
N LEU A 533 -9.48 -17.14 11.92
CA LEU A 533 -8.98 -16.45 13.11
C LEU A 533 -9.61 -15.09 13.34
N VAL A 534 -9.62 -14.21 12.34
CA VAL A 534 -10.18 -12.85 12.41
C VAL A 534 -11.67 -12.90 12.74
N ASN A 535 -12.38 -13.92 12.25
CA ASN A 535 -13.79 -14.13 12.55
C ASN A 535 -14.03 -14.87 13.89
N SER A 536 -12.97 -15.36 14.54
CA SER A 536 -13.04 -15.99 15.87
C SER A 536 -12.96 -14.94 16.99
N GLN A 537 -13.70 -15.16 18.07
CA GLN A 537 -13.65 -14.29 19.25
C GLN A 537 -12.24 -14.23 19.90
N ALA A 538 -11.39 -15.25 19.66
CA ALA A 538 -10.05 -15.34 20.22
C ALA A 538 -9.10 -14.24 19.71
N PHE A 539 -9.25 -13.80 18.45
CA PHE A 539 -8.38 -12.76 17.87
C PHE A 539 -8.70 -11.36 18.41
N LYS A 540 -9.93 -11.15 18.91
CA LYS A 540 -10.34 -9.90 19.59
C LYS A 540 -9.54 -9.65 20.87
N TYR A 541 -9.01 -10.71 21.49
CA TYR A 541 -8.26 -10.64 22.75
C TYR A 541 -6.81 -11.15 22.65
N GLY A 542 -6.43 -11.87 21.59
CA GLY A 542 -5.12 -12.53 21.44
C GLY A 542 -3.94 -11.59 21.11
N TRP A 543 -4.16 -10.46 20.43
CA TRP A 543 -3.08 -9.49 20.15
C TRP A 543 -2.46 -8.91 21.43
N TRP A 544 -3.23 -8.88 22.52
CA TRP A 544 -2.77 -8.43 23.82
C TRP A 544 -1.70 -9.35 24.45
N LEU A 545 -1.49 -10.57 23.91
CA LEU A 545 -0.45 -11.50 24.39
C LEU A 545 0.87 -11.39 23.61
N ILE A 546 0.83 -10.87 22.37
CA ILE A 546 2.04 -10.67 21.54
C ILE A 546 2.92 -9.56 22.14
N PHE A 547 2.32 -8.48 22.65
CA PHE A 547 3.03 -7.36 23.27
C PHE A 547 3.80 -7.78 24.55
N PRO A 548 3.20 -8.52 25.51
CA PRO A 548 3.91 -9.11 26.65
C PRO A 548 5.03 -10.06 26.24
N LEU A 549 4.84 -10.91 25.22
CA LEU A 549 5.85 -11.89 24.82
C LEU A 549 7.05 -11.26 24.11
N LEU A 550 6.83 -10.23 23.29
CA LEU A 550 7.91 -9.43 22.70
C LEU A 550 8.65 -8.62 23.77
N PHE A 551 7.90 -8.02 24.70
CA PHE A 551 8.48 -7.33 25.86
C PHE A 551 9.31 -8.29 26.73
N LEU A 552 8.79 -9.50 26.99
CA LEU A 552 9.47 -10.54 27.76
C LEU A 552 10.74 -11.02 27.06
N ARG A 553 10.75 -11.16 25.72
CA ARG A 553 11.94 -11.57 24.97
C ARG A 553 13.03 -10.50 24.95
N VAL A 554 12.65 -9.23 24.82
CA VAL A 554 13.59 -8.08 24.94
C VAL A 554 14.13 -7.98 26.37
N TRP A 555 13.28 -8.24 27.38
CA TRP A 555 13.64 -8.21 28.78
C TRP A 555 14.54 -9.39 29.20
N LEU A 556 14.27 -10.61 28.70
CA LEU A 556 15.04 -11.82 29.01
C LEU A 556 16.36 -11.95 28.23
N SER A 557 16.49 -11.29 27.08
CA SER A 557 17.73 -11.28 26.28
C SER A 557 18.82 -10.34 26.83
N GLY A 558 18.49 -9.53 27.84
CA GLY A 558 19.43 -8.63 28.50
C GLY A 558 20.20 -9.30 29.62
N ASN A 559 21.45 -9.68 29.35
CA ASN A 559 22.48 -9.75 30.39
C ASN A 559 22.47 -8.37 31.10
N LYS A 560 22.31 -8.37 32.43
CA LYS A 560 22.00 -7.20 33.30
C LYS A 560 22.73 -5.91 32.87
N SER A 561 22.15 -5.09 31.99
CA SER A 561 22.55 -3.69 31.87
C SER A 561 21.86 -2.97 33.03
N ASN A 562 22.67 -2.47 33.97
CA ASN A 562 22.19 -1.71 35.12
C ASN A 562 21.68 -0.35 34.66
N VAL A 563 20.46 -0.29 34.11
CA VAL A 563 19.76 0.97 33.81
C VAL A 563 19.51 1.67 35.15
N LYS A 564 20.35 2.67 35.48
CA LYS A 564 20.21 3.45 36.70
C LYS A 564 18.97 4.34 36.59
N ARG A 565 18.04 4.17 37.53
CA ARG A 565 16.85 5.03 37.65
C ARG A 565 17.26 6.31 38.38
N LEU A 566 17.12 7.44 37.71
CA LEU A 566 17.36 8.75 38.31
C LEU A 566 16.00 9.41 38.61
N LYS A 567 15.75 9.69 39.88
CA LYS A 567 14.62 10.52 40.30
C LYS A 567 15.06 11.97 40.10
N ILE A 568 14.46 12.66 39.14
CA ILE A 568 14.62 14.11 39.06
C ILE A 568 13.87 14.66 40.27
N GLN A 569 14.60 15.07 41.32
CA GLN A 569 14.03 16.01 42.27
C GLN A 569 13.58 17.21 41.45
N GLN A 570 12.28 17.52 41.51
CA GLN A 570 11.84 18.84 41.09
C GLN A 570 12.65 19.82 41.92
N ALA A 571 13.69 20.39 41.31
CA ALA A 571 14.26 21.61 41.78
C ALA A 571 13.05 22.53 41.93
N GLY A 572 12.72 22.82 43.19
CA GLY A 572 11.75 23.85 43.49
C GLY A 572 12.12 25.08 42.68
N LYS A 573 11.13 25.95 42.52
CA LYS A 573 11.22 27.26 41.91
C LYS A 573 12.21 28.23 42.61
N ASN A 574 13.16 27.69 43.36
CA ASN A 574 14.39 28.30 43.81
C ASN A 574 15.54 27.60 43.09
N LEU A 575 15.68 27.87 41.79
CA LEU A 575 17.05 28.03 41.30
C LEU A 575 17.55 29.24 42.08
N ILE A 576 18.31 28.95 43.12
CA ILE A 576 19.23 29.87 43.74
C ILE A 576 19.98 30.53 42.57
N ILE A 577 19.56 31.75 42.22
CA ILE A 577 20.40 32.71 41.52
C ILE A 577 21.34 33.23 42.60
N ASP A 578 22.21 32.36 43.12
CA ASP A 578 23.41 32.80 43.80
C ASP A 578 24.58 32.29 42.99
N ASN A 579 25.28 33.28 42.44
CA ASN A 579 26.66 33.23 41.95
C ASN A 579 26.92 32.67 40.55
N ILE A 580 26.34 33.33 39.53
CA ILE A 580 27.17 33.83 38.41
C ILE A 580 27.26 35.35 38.57
N LYS A 581 27.89 35.76 39.67
CA LYS A 581 28.14 37.17 40.00
C LYS A 581 29.55 37.40 40.53
N ILE A 582 30.45 36.43 40.36
CA ILE A 582 31.83 36.50 40.86
C ILE A 582 32.86 36.73 39.71
N GLU A 583 32.56 36.45 38.45
CA GLU A 583 33.59 36.48 37.38
C GLU A 583 33.58 37.69 36.42
N ASN A 584 32.57 38.57 36.46
CA ASN A 584 32.60 39.82 35.66
C ASN A 584 33.28 40.99 36.39
N HIS A 585 33.53 40.87 37.70
CA HIS A 585 33.99 42.00 38.52
C HIS A 585 35.37 42.50 38.09
N TYR A 586 36.28 41.59 37.74
CA TYR A 586 37.67 41.91 37.47
C TYR A 586 37.88 42.73 36.19
N PHE A 587 37.15 42.39 35.13
CA PHE A 587 37.23 43.13 33.87
C PHE A 587 36.47 44.47 33.95
N GLU A 588 35.32 44.52 34.63
CA GLU A 588 34.58 45.77 34.84
C GLU A 588 35.42 46.81 35.63
N LEU A 589 36.29 46.36 36.54
CA LEU A 589 37.20 47.24 37.28
C LEU A 589 38.30 47.84 36.38
N ILE A 590 38.92 47.04 35.51
CA ILE A 590 39.90 47.53 34.53
C ILE A 590 39.23 48.47 33.53
N GLU A 591 38.05 48.08 33.04
CA GLU A 591 37.28 48.88 32.08
C GLU A 591 36.91 50.24 32.67
N LYS A 592 36.44 50.26 33.92
CA LYS A 592 36.16 51.50 34.65
C LYS A 592 37.43 52.33 34.89
N ALA A 593 38.53 51.70 35.27
CA ALA A 593 39.80 52.37 35.53
C ALA A 593 40.35 53.07 34.27
N LEU A 594 40.30 52.41 33.11
CA LEU A 594 40.74 52.97 31.83
C LEU A 594 39.75 53.99 31.26
N ASN A 595 38.43 53.78 31.45
CA ASN A 595 37.42 54.78 31.09
C ASN A 595 37.58 56.08 31.89
N ASP A 596 37.93 56.00 33.20
CA ASP A 596 38.22 57.16 34.05
C ASP A 596 39.42 57.98 33.53
N LEU A 597 40.35 57.34 32.83
CA LEU A 597 41.51 57.98 32.18
C LEU A 597 41.20 58.51 30.77
N GLY A 598 39.96 58.37 30.29
CA GLY A 598 39.52 58.82 28.96
C GLY A 598 39.69 57.78 27.86
N PHE A 599 40.18 56.58 28.17
CA PHE A 599 40.36 55.50 27.22
C PHE A 599 39.12 54.63 27.17
N VAL A 600 38.14 55.00 26.35
CA VAL A 600 36.85 54.31 26.28
C VAL A 600 36.89 53.11 25.34
N ARG A 601 36.28 52.00 25.76
CA ARG A 601 36.02 50.84 24.91
C ARG A 601 34.73 51.01 24.10
N TYR A 602 34.79 50.78 22.80
CA TYR A 602 33.61 50.76 21.94
C TYR A 602 32.81 49.45 22.07
N PRO A 603 31.47 49.48 21.91
CA PRO A 603 30.64 48.26 22.03
C PRO A 603 30.95 47.16 21.01
N TYR A 604 31.60 47.51 19.91
CA TYR A 604 31.91 46.59 18.79
C TYR A 604 33.34 46.05 18.80
N GLU A 605 34.21 46.51 19.70
CA GLU A 605 35.59 46.00 19.79
C GLU A 605 35.72 44.93 20.89
N SER A 606 36.44 43.86 20.60
CA SER A 606 36.81 42.85 21.61
C SER A 606 37.88 43.41 22.57
N CYS A 607 38.04 42.84 23.77
CA CYS A 607 39.03 43.34 24.73
C CYS A 607 40.46 43.27 24.17
N LYS A 608 40.77 42.22 23.41
CA LYS A 608 42.06 42.08 22.70
C LYS A 608 42.27 43.17 21.66
N GLN A 609 41.24 43.53 20.89
CA GLN A 609 41.32 44.63 19.91
C GLN A 609 41.44 45.99 20.60
N TRP A 610 40.74 46.19 21.72
CA TRP A 610 40.82 47.40 22.52
C TRP A 610 42.24 47.64 23.04
N MET A 611 42.92 46.60 23.56
CA MET A 611 44.31 46.73 24.01
C MET A 611 45.32 46.99 22.90
N LEU A 612 45.16 46.32 21.75
CA LEU A 612 46.01 46.58 20.59
C LEU A 612 45.90 48.04 20.14
N ARG A 613 44.70 48.63 20.25
CA ARG A 613 44.47 50.05 19.99
C ARG A 613 45.14 50.94 21.04
N LEU A 614 45.01 50.63 22.34
CA LEU A 614 45.70 51.40 23.39
C LEU A 614 47.22 51.35 23.28
N LYS A 615 47.80 50.21 22.89
CA LYS A 615 49.25 50.06 22.68
C LYS A 615 49.77 50.89 21.50
N GLN A 616 48.93 51.11 20.49
CA GLN A 616 49.24 52.01 19.36
C GLN A 616 49.10 53.49 19.73
N GLU A 617 48.13 53.82 20.59
CA GLU A 617 47.88 55.20 21.05
C GLU A 617 48.90 55.64 22.12
N MET A 618 49.46 54.72 22.91
CA MET A 618 50.47 54.99 23.95
C MET A 618 51.60 53.94 23.98
N PRO A 619 52.68 54.11 23.20
CA PRO A 619 53.74 53.11 23.07
C PRO A 619 54.74 53.06 24.24
N VAL A 620 54.69 53.99 25.20
CA VAL A 620 55.61 54.04 26.36
C VAL A 620 54.81 54.16 27.66
N CYS A 621 54.05 53.11 27.98
CA CYS A 621 53.29 53.05 29.22
C CYS A 621 53.36 51.63 29.81
N ASP A 622 54.17 51.45 30.86
CA ASP A 622 54.39 50.17 31.55
C ASP A 622 53.06 49.54 32.04
N LEU A 623 52.04 50.36 32.27
CA LEU A 623 50.71 49.94 32.71
C LEU A 623 49.95 49.09 31.68
N ILE A 624 50.26 49.22 30.39
CA ILE A 624 49.58 48.51 29.29
C ILE A 624 50.22 47.15 29.03
N ASP A 625 51.54 47.02 29.20
CA ASP A 625 52.24 45.75 28.97
C ASP A 625 51.87 44.70 30.03
N ASP A 626 51.65 45.10 31.29
CA ASP A 626 51.18 44.20 32.37
C ASP A 626 49.74 43.67 32.15
N LEU A 627 48.93 44.39 31.37
CA LEU A 627 47.53 44.01 31.07
C LEU A 627 47.42 42.90 30.00
N GLU A 628 48.44 42.73 29.17
CA GLU A 628 48.43 41.76 28.07
C GLU A 628 48.38 40.33 28.62
N THR A 629 49.23 40.02 29.61
CA THR A 629 49.24 38.72 30.30
C THR A 629 47.92 38.43 31.03
N PHE A 630 47.31 39.44 31.65
CA PHE A 630 46.01 39.29 32.31
C PHE A 630 44.90 38.92 31.31
N ILE A 631 44.85 39.60 30.16
CA ILE A 631 43.81 39.37 29.14
C ILE A 631 43.99 38.01 28.47
N GLU A 632 45.22 37.54 28.27
CA GLU A 632 45.47 36.19 27.75
C GLU A 632 44.97 35.10 28.70
N LEU A 633 45.30 35.21 30.00
CA LEU A 633 44.81 34.26 31.01
C LEU A 633 43.28 34.32 31.14
N TYR A 634 42.70 35.53 31.10
CA TYR A 634 41.25 35.73 31.12
C TYR A 634 40.53 35.11 29.91
N TYR A 635 41.09 35.26 28.70
CA TYR A 635 40.52 34.65 27.50
C TYR A 635 40.64 33.13 27.52
N ARG A 636 41.74 32.60 28.06
CA ARG A 636 41.93 31.16 28.19
C ARG A 636 40.96 30.55 29.20
N ASP A 637 40.79 31.17 30.37
CA ASP A 637 39.80 30.72 31.37
C ASP A 637 38.38 30.70 30.80
N ARG A 638 38.02 31.74 30.03
CA ARG A 638 36.64 31.91 29.56
C ARG A 638 36.30 31.15 28.28
N PHE A 639 37.26 30.98 27.37
CA PHE A 639 37.00 30.50 26.01
C PHE A 639 37.81 29.26 25.61
N ASP A 640 38.83 28.86 26.37
CA ASP A 640 39.55 27.61 26.12
C ASP A 640 38.78 26.44 26.75
N PRO A 641 38.46 25.37 26.00
CA PRO A 641 37.81 24.18 26.54
C PRO A 641 38.62 23.45 27.63
N GLN A 642 39.92 23.70 27.75
CA GLN A 642 40.75 23.18 28.86
C GLN A 642 40.73 24.06 30.12
N GLY A 643 40.31 25.33 30.03
CA GLY A 643 40.31 26.31 31.12
C GLY A 643 41.73 26.68 31.60
N ILE A 644 41.81 27.38 32.75
CA ILE A 644 43.08 27.58 33.49
C ILE A 644 43.11 26.73 34.76
N ASN A 645 44.30 26.34 35.21
CA ASN A 645 44.46 25.59 36.47
C ASN A 645 44.32 26.53 37.70
N ASP A 646 44.25 25.96 38.90
CA ASP A 646 44.03 26.74 40.13
C ASP A 646 45.20 27.69 40.44
N ASP A 647 46.44 27.29 40.15
CA ASP A 647 47.64 28.15 40.31
C ASP A 647 47.61 29.36 39.36
N GLU A 648 47.15 29.17 38.12
CA GLU A 648 46.97 30.22 37.12
C GLU A 648 45.80 31.14 37.45
N ARG A 649 44.77 30.63 38.15
CA ARG A 649 43.65 31.45 38.64
C ARG A 649 44.11 32.37 39.79
N ASP A 650 44.95 31.85 40.68
CA ASP A 650 45.60 32.65 41.73
C ASP A 650 46.57 33.68 41.14
N GLN A 651 47.29 33.32 40.07
CA GLN A 651 48.12 34.25 39.31
C GLN A 651 47.28 35.34 38.63
N LEU A 652 46.14 35.01 38.03
CA LEU A 652 45.22 35.96 37.41
C LEU A 652 44.68 36.97 38.43
N GLN A 653 44.30 36.51 39.63
CA GLN A 653 43.85 37.40 40.71
C GLN A 653 44.99 38.29 41.23
N SER A 654 46.18 37.73 41.43
CA SER A 654 47.36 38.47 41.91
C SER A 654 47.82 39.55 40.91
N SER A 655 47.82 39.24 39.61
CA SER A 655 48.17 40.19 38.54
C SER A 655 47.20 41.36 38.48
N LEU A 656 45.90 41.12 38.69
CA LEU A 656 44.90 42.18 38.74
C LEU A 656 45.09 43.09 39.96
N GLU A 657 45.30 42.51 41.14
CA GLU A 657 45.51 43.30 42.36
C GLU A 657 46.78 44.15 42.28
N LEU A 658 47.84 43.63 41.65
CA LEU A 658 49.07 44.36 41.37
C LEU A 658 48.79 45.54 40.43
N TRP A 659 48.08 45.30 39.32
CA TRP A 659 47.75 46.32 38.34
C TRP A 659 46.87 47.43 38.92
N LEU A 660 45.84 47.09 39.69
CA LEU A 660 44.97 48.06 40.36
C LEU A 660 45.72 48.90 41.40
N LYS A 661 46.68 48.31 42.12
CA LYS A 661 47.56 49.07 43.04
C LYS A 661 48.44 50.06 42.26
N THR A 662 49.02 49.66 41.14
CA THR A 662 49.81 50.57 40.30
C THR A 662 48.95 51.68 39.69
N TYR A 663 47.76 51.37 39.19
CA TYR A 663 46.77 52.34 38.71
C TYR A 663 46.41 53.38 39.78
N SER A 664 46.18 52.94 41.03
CA SER A 664 45.83 53.85 42.14
C SER A 664 46.95 54.86 42.51
N ARG A 665 48.19 54.62 42.09
CA ARG A 665 49.33 55.54 42.29
C ARG A 665 49.52 56.54 41.15
N VAL A 666 48.87 56.31 40.00
CA VAL A 666 48.94 57.16 38.80
C VAL A 666 47.76 58.14 38.73
N LYS A 667 46.67 57.86 39.46
CA LYS A 667 45.54 58.77 39.72
C LYS A 667 45.88 59.78 40.80
#